data_AF-A0A3P9ADP9-F1
#
_entry.id   AF-A0A3P9ADP9-F1
#
_cell.length_a   1.000
_cell.length_b   1.000
_cell.length_c   1.000
_cell.angle_alpha   90.00
_cell.angle_beta   90.00
_cell.angle_gamma   90.00
#
_symmetry.space_group_name_H-M   'P 1'
#
loop_
_entity.id
_entity.type
_entity.pdbx_description
1 polymer ?
#
loop_
_entity_poly.entity_id
_entity_poly.type
_entity_poly.pdbx_seq_one_letter_code
_entity_poly.pdbx_strand_id
1 'polypeptide(L)'
;MEGDSSTMRILDMNEEDTYDKEKIGILQKYSVYFQWCWWKRPPRVTALFLGSYVLLLAVIIGLSVHFNNRHYYAETMLQTSYKNLTKEKDQLKKNIEWLKSKIKVNLALNGVAVQSSPYGGVQASNAIDGERTSHYYSGSCTHTQEDTNPWWRVDLGDVYRVTTVMITNRKDCCAERLNGAELRIGNSLENNGTTNSRCAVISHIPAGETKAFQCKDMEGRYVVVVIPGRAEWLTLCEVEVYGSHAVSLALNGVAAQSSLYGNHKASDAIDGDRTSHYDSGSCTQTKKDTNPWWRVDLKGLYRVRTVSLTNRGDCCPERLDGAEIRIGNSLENNGINNPRCAVISHIPAGETKAFQCNEMEGRYVVVVIPGRAEWLTLCEVEVYGSHAVNLALNGVAAQSSLYGNHKASDAIDGDRTSHYDSGSCTHTQKDTNPWWRVDLGDVYRVRTVSLTNRGDCCPERLDGAEIRIGNSLENNGINNPRCAVISNIPAGETHYFQCNEMEGRYVVVVIPGRAEFLTLCEVEVYGSPAVNLALNGVAAQSSLYGNRNASDAIDGDRTSHYHSGSCTHTQKDTNPWWRVDLRDEYRVRSVSLTNRGDCCPERLDGAEIRIGNSLENNGINNTRCAVISNIPAGETHYFQCNEMEGRYVVVVIPGRAEFLTLCEVEIYGSPPVNLALKGKAAQSSSPFQNGRAFKAIDGDRDSHYDSGSCTQTKKDTNPWWRVDLKGLYRVRSVSLTNRGDCCPERLDGAEIRIGNSLENNGINNSRCAVISHIPAGETHYFQCNEMEGRYVVVVIPGREEFLTLCEVEVYGSPTVNLALNGVAAQSSLYGNRNASDAIDGDRTSHYGSCTHTQKDTNPWWRVDLRDEYRVRTVSLTNRGDCCPERLDGAEIRIGNSLENNGINNTRCAVISHIPAGETHYFQCNEMEGRYVVVVIPGRAEWLTLCEVEIYGSPKGKPML
;
A
#
# COMPACT_ATOMS: atom_id res chain seq x y z
N MET A 1 47.07 -41.65 -14.84
CA MET A 1 47.20 -43.12 -14.93
C MET A 1 46.02 -43.71 -14.19
N GLU A 2 45.20 -44.46 -14.94
CA GLU A 2 44.19 -45.46 -14.54
C GLU A 2 43.11 -45.05 -13.51
N GLY A 3 41.79 -45.06 -13.75
CA GLY A 3 40.97 -45.65 -14.80
C GLY A 3 40.22 -46.90 -14.31
N ASP A 4 38.94 -46.75 -13.95
CA ASP A 4 37.84 -47.75 -14.11
C ASP A 4 36.55 -47.13 -13.51
N SER A 5 35.47 -46.82 -14.23
CA SER A 5 34.57 -47.62 -15.08
C SER A 5 33.83 -48.74 -14.34
N SER A 6 32.54 -48.52 -14.06
CA SER A 6 31.54 -49.61 -14.04
C SER A 6 30.13 -49.08 -14.29
N THR A 7 29.73 -49.28 -15.54
CA THR A 7 28.39 -49.42 -16.11
C THR A 7 27.23 -49.72 -15.15
N MET A 8 26.18 -48.88 -15.18
CA MET A 8 24.85 -49.17 -14.65
C MET A 8 24.02 -49.87 -15.76
N ARG A 9 23.57 -51.10 -15.51
CA ARG A 9 22.66 -51.83 -16.40
C ARG A 9 21.23 -51.34 -16.19
N ILE A 10 20.59 -51.00 -17.30
CA ILE A 10 19.14 -50.79 -17.45
C ILE A 10 18.47 -52.16 -17.56
N LEU A 11 17.42 -52.40 -16.77
CA LEU A 11 16.36 -53.36 -17.07
C LEU A 11 15.00 -52.68 -16.78
N ASP A 12 14.37 -52.25 -17.87
CA ASP A 12 12.91 -52.19 -18.11
C ASP A 12 12.26 -53.54 -17.75
N MET A 13 10.98 -53.73 -17.39
CA MET A 13 9.71 -52.99 -17.50
C MET A 13 8.68 -53.74 -16.63
N ASN A 14 7.72 -52.99 -16.06
CA ASN A 14 6.25 -53.18 -15.93
C ASN A 14 5.67 -54.64 -15.86
N GLU A 15 4.62 -54.96 -15.09
CA GLU A 15 3.30 -54.32 -14.99
C GLU A 15 2.49 -55.00 -13.85
N GLU A 16 1.63 -54.20 -13.21
CA GLU A 16 0.26 -54.43 -12.65
C GLU A 16 -0.17 -55.86 -12.21
N ASP A 17 -0.81 -56.11 -11.06
CA ASP A 17 -2.14 -55.60 -10.73
C ASP A 17 -2.59 -55.82 -9.25
N THR A 18 -3.09 -54.73 -8.65
CA THR A 18 -4.31 -54.51 -7.81
C THR A 18 -4.90 -55.51 -6.76
N TYR A 19 -5.09 -54.93 -5.54
CA TYR A 19 -6.27 -54.90 -4.60
C TYR A 19 -6.94 -56.21 -4.08
N ASP A 20 -7.51 -56.37 -2.86
CA ASP A 20 -8.21 -55.47 -1.92
C ASP A 20 -8.37 -56.08 -0.48
N LYS A 21 -8.53 -55.18 0.52
CA LYS A 21 -9.20 -55.20 1.86
C LYS A 21 -9.54 -56.49 2.66
N GLU A 22 -9.22 -56.51 3.96
CA GLU A 22 -10.09 -56.04 5.08
C GLU A 22 -9.50 -56.27 6.51
N LYS A 23 -9.68 -55.23 7.37
CA LYS A 23 -9.94 -55.16 8.84
C LYS A 23 -8.92 -55.72 9.85
N ILE A 24 -8.37 -54.98 10.84
CA ILE A 24 -8.87 -54.00 11.86
C ILE A 24 -9.78 -54.59 12.96
N GLY A 25 -9.34 -54.38 14.22
CA GLY A 25 -10.14 -54.36 15.45
C GLY A 25 -9.75 -55.49 16.43
N ILE A 26 -9.42 -55.27 17.71
CA ILE A 26 -10.15 -54.49 18.72
C ILE A 26 -9.21 -54.15 19.91
N LEU A 27 -9.24 -52.89 20.34
CA LEU A 27 -8.95 -52.45 21.72
C LEU A 27 -10.31 -52.25 22.41
N GLN A 28 -10.57 -52.89 23.54
CA GLN A 28 -11.57 -52.39 24.50
C GLN A 28 -11.29 -52.92 25.91
N LYS A 29 -11.10 -51.96 26.84
CA LYS A 29 -11.52 -51.85 28.27
C LYS A 29 -11.36 -53.11 29.17
N TYR A 30 -10.91 -52.99 30.41
CA TYR A 30 -11.80 -52.62 31.52
C TYR A 30 -11.06 -52.12 32.77
N SER A 31 -11.79 -51.24 33.45
CA SER A 31 -11.56 -50.57 34.73
C SER A 31 -11.49 -51.51 35.94
N VAL A 32 -10.78 -51.02 36.96
CA VAL A 32 -10.68 -51.50 38.35
C VAL A 32 -12.05 -51.71 39.01
N TYR A 33 -12.22 -52.80 39.78
CA TYR A 33 -12.97 -52.82 41.06
C TYR A 33 -12.60 -54.04 41.90
N PHE A 34 -12.27 -53.81 43.17
CA PHE A 34 -12.00 -54.79 44.23
C PHE A 34 -13.26 -54.94 45.12
N GLN A 35 -13.33 -56.05 45.88
CA GLN A 35 -14.23 -56.40 47.03
C GLN A 35 -15.31 -57.46 46.71
N TRP A 36 -15.58 -58.51 47.52
CA TRP A 36 -15.20 -58.92 48.89
C TRP A 36 -15.41 -60.45 49.02
N CYS A 37 -14.54 -61.18 49.75
CA CYS A 37 -14.81 -61.86 51.03
C CYS A 37 -14.53 -63.38 50.84
N TRP A 38 -13.61 -64.01 51.56
CA TRP A 38 -13.78 -64.63 52.88
C TRP A 38 -12.42 -65.23 53.28
N TRP A 39 -12.08 -65.31 54.57
CA TRP A 39 -11.56 -66.55 55.19
C TRP A 39 -11.65 -66.41 56.72
N LYS A 40 -12.43 -67.31 57.37
CA LYS A 40 -12.32 -67.58 58.82
C LYS A 40 -11.03 -68.41 59.05
N ARG A 41 -10.24 -68.04 60.06
CA ARG A 41 -9.06 -68.76 60.62
C ARG A 41 -9.47 -70.04 61.41
N PRO A 42 -8.56 -70.90 61.98
CA PRO A 42 -7.07 -71.08 61.97
C PRO A 42 -6.68 -72.61 61.76
N PRO A 43 -5.52 -73.23 62.18
CA PRO A 43 -4.30 -72.74 62.86
C PRO A 43 -2.92 -73.34 62.40
N ARG A 44 -1.81 -72.74 62.89
CA ARG A 44 -0.40 -73.25 63.00
C ARG A 44 0.31 -73.51 61.65
N VAL A 45 1.45 -72.91 61.30
CA VAL A 45 2.75 -72.90 62.00
C VAL A 45 3.57 -71.70 61.53
N THR A 46 4.24 -71.10 62.49
CA THR A 46 5.22 -70.01 62.42
C THR A 46 6.55 -70.43 61.77
N ALA A 47 7.26 -69.43 61.22
CA ALA A 47 8.72 -69.32 61.23
C ALA A 47 9.60 -69.88 60.07
N LEU A 48 9.13 -69.93 58.81
CA LEU A 48 10.04 -70.14 57.65
C LEU A 48 9.80 -69.22 56.42
N PHE A 49 8.91 -68.23 56.49
CA PHE A 49 8.48 -67.44 55.31
C PHE A 49 8.89 -65.97 55.26
N LEU A 50 9.69 -65.46 56.21
CA LEU A 50 10.16 -64.06 56.18
C LEU A 50 11.50 -63.88 55.44
N GLY A 51 12.35 -64.90 55.37
CA GLY A 51 13.63 -64.83 54.65
C GLY A 51 13.50 -64.97 53.13
N SER A 52 12.58 -65.82 52.68
CA SER A 52 12.35 -66.08 51.25
C SER A 52 11.58 -64.93 50.56
N TYR A 53 10.72 -64.21 51.28
CA TYR A 53 9.95 -63.09 50.72
C TYR A 53 10.82 -61.83 50.52
N VAL A 54 11.80 -61.58 51.40
CA VAL A 54 12.74 -60.45 51.28
C VAL A 54 13.74 -60.65 50.14
N LEU A 55 14.23 -61.88 49.93
CA LEU A 55 15.08 -62.22 48.79
C LEU A 55 14.32 -62.16 47.46
N LEU A 56 13.05 -62.60 47.43
CA LEU A 56 12.22 -62.49 46.22
C LEU A 56 11.91 -61.03 45.86
N LEU A 57 11.59 -60.18 46.85
CA LEU A 57 11.38 -58.75 46.65
C LEU A 57 12.65 -58.02 46.19
N ALA A 58 13.82 -58.35 46.75
CA ALA A 58 15.09 -57.77 46.33
C ALA A 58 15.46 -58.16 44.89
N VAL A 59 15.17 -59.40 44.48
CA VAL A 59 15.37 -59.88 43.10
C VAL A 59 14.38 -59.23 42.13
N ILE A 60 13.12 -59.06 42.52
CA ILE A 60 12.10 -58.40 41.68
C ILE A 60 12.39 -56.90 41.52
N ILE A 61 12.85 -56.22 42.58
CA ILE A 61 13.27 -54.81 42.51
C ILE A 61 14.55 -54.68 41.69
N GLY A 62 15.54 -55.56 41.89
CA GLY A 62 16.78 -55.57 41.10
C GLY A 62 16.53 -55.84 39.61
N LEU A 63 15.65 -56.78 39.27
CA LEU A 63 15.23 -57.04 37.88
C LEU A 63 14.40 -55.89 37.33
N SER A 64 13.49 -55.29 38.09
CA SER A 64 12.70 -54.13 37.64
C SER A 64 13.57 -52.89 37.40
N VAL A 65 14.58 -52.63 38.24
CA VAL A 65 15.56 -51.56 38.04
C VAL A 65 16.47 -51.86 36.82
N HIS A 66 16.88 -53.10 36.63
CA HIS A 66 17.66 -53.51 35.45
C HIS A 66 16.86 -53.42 34.14
N PHE A 67 15.58 -53.83 34.16
CA PHE A 67 14.67 -53.70 33.02
C PHE A 67 14.28 -52.24 32.74
N ASN A 68 14.01 -51.41 33.77
CA ASN A 68 13.76 -49.98 33.58
C ASN A 68 15.00 -49.23 33.07
N ASN A 69 16.21 -49.53 33.57
CA ASN A 69 17.43 -48.93 33.02
C ASN A 69 17.65 -49.36 31.57
N ARG A 70 17.47 -50.64 31.21
CA ARG A 70 17.56 -51.08 29.81
C ARG A 70 16.50 -50.43 28.92
N HIS A 71 15.27 -50.25 29.40
CA HIS A 71 14.23 -49.53 28.66
C HIS A 71 14.56 -48.05 28.49
N TYR A 72 15.07 -47.39 29.53
CA TYR A 72 15.49 -45.99 29.50
C TYR A 72 16.68 -45.75 28.55
N TYR A 73 17.68 -46.64 28.56
CA TYR A 73 18.80 -46.60 27.61
C TYR A 73 18.36 -46.94 26.18
N ALA A 74 17.39 -47.85 26.00
CA ALA A 74 16.83 -48.15 24.69
C ALA A 74 15.98 -46.99 24.14
N GLU A 75 15.15 -46.35 24.96
CA GLU A 75 14.36 -45.17 24.58
C GLU A 75 15.24 -43.97 24.24
N THR A 76 16.29 -43.70 25.01
CA THR A 76 17.23 -42.61 24.72
C THR A 76 18.06 -42.89 23.46
N MET A 77 18.47 -44.14 23.21
CA MET A 77 19.10 -44.51 21.93
C MET A 77 18.12 -44.45 20.75
N LEU A 78 16.85 -44.86 20.93
CA LEU A 78 15.80 -44.72 19.92
C LEU A 78 15.47 -43.26 19.61
N GLN A 79 15.39 -42.39 20.62
CA GLN A 79 15.17 -40.95 20.43
C GLN A 79 16.37 -40.29 19.73
N THR A 80 17.60 -40.65 20.11
CA THR A 80 18.80 -40.12 19.47
C THR A 80 18.91 -40.61 18.02
N SER A 81 18.60 -41.89 17.77
CA SER A 81 18.57 -42.47 16.42
C SER A 81 17.46 -41.85 15.57
N TYR A 82 16.25 -41.66 16.13
CA TYR A 82 15.14 -40.98 15.48
C TYR A 82 15.50 -39.54 15.11
N LYS A 83 16.16 -38.81 16.01
CA LYS A 83 16.61 -37.43 15.80
C LYS A 83 17.70 -37.32 14.72
N ASN A 84 18.61 -38.30 14.68
CA ASN A 84 19.61 -38.41 13.61
C ASN A 84 18.96 -38.77 12.26
N LEU A 85 18.00 -39.70 12.25
CA LEU A 85 17.23 -40.06 11.05
C LEU A 85 16.38 -38.90 10.54
N THR A 86 15.80 -38.06 11.41
CA THR A 86 15.09 -36.85 10.99
C THR A 86 16.06 -35.84 10.38
N LYS A 87 17.22 -35.63 11.01
CA LYS A 87 18.26 -34.74 10.46
C LYS A 87 18.79 -35.21 9.11
N GLU A 88 19.01 -36.52 8.95
CA GLU A 88 19.41 -37.11 7.66
C GLU A 88 18.29 -37.03 6.62
N LYS A 89 17.03 -37.28 7.00
CA LYS A 89 15.85 -37.11 6.12
C LYS A 89 15.72 -35.67 5.64
N ASP A 90 15.91 -34.69 6.52
CA ASP A 90 15.84 -33.27 6.16
C ASP A 90 17.01 -32.86 5.25
N GLN A 91 18.20 -33.40 5.49
CA GLN A 91 19.35 -33.21 4.60
C GLN A 91 19.12 -33.85 3.23
N LEU A 92 18.53 -35.05 3.19
CA LEU A 92 18.19 -35.73 1.94
C LEU A 92 17.11 -34.97 1.16
N LYS A 93 16.08 -34.45 1.84
CA LYS A 93 15.06 -33.58 1.24
C LYS A 93 15.68 -32.35 0.61
N LYS A 94 16.56 -31.64 1.32
CA LYS A 94 17.29 -30.48 0.81
C LYS A 94 18.16 -30.83 -0.40
N ASN A 95 18.85 -31.97 -0.37
CA ASN A 95 19.67 -32.43 -1.49
C ASN A 95 18.82 -32.80 -2.72
N ILE A 96 17.64 -33.40 -2.52
CA ILE A 96 16.68 -33.72 -3.58
C ILE A 96 16.09 -32.44 -4.18
N GLU A 97 15.70 -31.47 -3.37
CA GLU A 97 15.24 -30.15 -3.84
C GLU A 97 16.33 -29.40 -4.60
N TRP A 98 17.57 -29.45 -4.11
CA TRP A 98 18.72 -28.87 -4.79
C TRP A 98 18.99 -29.55 -6.15
N LEU A 99 18.92 -30.87 -6.22
CA LEU A 99 19.03 -31.63 -7.47
C LEU A 99 17.86 -31.33 -8.43
N LYS A 100 16.62 -31.23 -7.92
CA LYS A 100 15.45 -30.80 -8.71
C LYS A 100 15.64 -29.37 -9.25
N SER A 101 16.22 -28.46 -8.47
CA SER A 101 16.50 -27.07 -8.90
C SER A 101 17.56 -26.98 -10.01
N LYS A 102 18.38 -28.03 -10.20
CA LYS A 102 19.42 -28.11 -11.24
C LYS A 102 18.91 -28.70 -12.55
N ILE A 103 17.75 -29.37 -12.56
CA ILE A 103 17.14 -29.98 -13.74
C ILE A 103 16.06 -29.02 -14.25
N LYS A 104 16.19 -28.52 -15.48
CA LYS A 104 15.12 -27.75 -16.13
C LYS A 104 13.98 -28.68 -16.53
N VAL A 105 13.03 -28.89 -15.63
CA VAL A 105 11.80 -29.64 -15.88
C VAL A 105 10.72 -28.69 -16.38
N ASN A 106 9.95 -29.10 -17.39
CA ASN A 106 8.71 -28.40 -17.75
C ASN A 106 7.68 -28.67 -16.63
N LEU A 107 7.45 -27.64 -15.82
CA LEU A 107 6.54 -27.66 -14.67
C LEU A 107 5.07 -27.87 -15.09
N ALA A 108 4.73 -27.54 -16.34
CA ALA A 108 3.36 -27.61 -16.82
C ALA A 108 2.88 -29.05 -17.10
N LEU A 109 3.80 -30.01 -17.33
CA LEU A 109 3.46 -31.40 -17.71
C LEU A 109 2.56 -32.12 -16.70
N ASN A 110 2.70 -31.82 -15.42
CA ASN A 110 1.89 -32.42 -14.35
C ASN A 110 0.77 -31.48 -13.87
N GLY A 111 0.59 -30.36 -14.56
CA GLY A 111 -0.40 -29.36 -14.22
C GLY A 111 -1.80 -29.75 -14.68
N VAL A 112 -2.79 -28.96 -14.24
CA VAL A 112 -4.18 -29.09 -14.68
C VAL A 112 -4.53 -27.88 -15.55
N ALA A 113 -4.76 -28.13 -16.84
CA ALA A 113 -5.10 -27.08 -17.80
C ALA A 113 -6.61 -26.95 -18.01
N VAL A 114 -7.08 -25.70 -18.14
CA VAL A 114 -8.46 -25.33 -18.48
C VAL A 114 -8.47 -24.15 -19.45
N GLN A 115 -9.57 -23.97 -20.18
CA GLN A 115 -9.74 -22.88 -21.15
C GLN A 115 -11.16 -22.30 -21.09
N SER A 116 -11.35 -21.09 -21.61
CA SER A 116 -12.62 -20.35 -21.56
C SER A 116 -13.80 -21.12 -22.14
N SER A 117 -13.59 -21.77 -23.28
CA SER A 117 -14.57 -22.64 -23.93
C SER A 117 -13.82 -23.69 -24.76
N PRO A 118 -14.36 -24.92 -24.95
CA PRO A 118 -13.80 -25.88 -25.89
C PRO A 118 -14.49 -25.76 -27.26
N TYR A 119 -13.71 -25.73 -28.33
CA TYR A 119 -14.20 -25.93 -29.71
C TYR A 119 -14.00 -27.38 -30.15
N GLY A 120 -15.05 -28.01 -30.67
CA GLY A 120 -14.97 -29.38 -31.23
C GLY A 120 -14.56 -30.47 -30.23
N GLY A 121 -14.70 -30.24 -28.91
CA GLY A 121 -14.32 -31.22 -27.87
C GLY A 121 -12.82 -31.29 -27.57
N VAL A 122 -12.01 -30.39 -28.12
CA VAL A 122 -10.56 -30.31 -27.88
C VAL A 122 -10.28 -29.96 -26.41
N GLN A 123 -9.31 -30.66 -25.81
CA GLN A 123 -8.95 -30.50 -24.40
C GLN A 123 -7.91 -29.40 -24.20
N ALA A 124 -8.00 -28.69 -23.07
CA ALA A 124 -7.01 -27.68 -22.69
C ALA A 124 -5.64 -28.31 -22.33
N SER A 125 -5.63 -29.58 -21.90
CA SER A 125 -4.41 -30.35 -21.58
C SER A 125 -3.49 -30.59 -22.78
N ASN A 126 -4.01 -30.44 -24.01
CA ASN A 126 -3.20 -30.56 -25.23
C ASN A 126 -2.08 -29.52 -25.34
N ALA A 127 -2.11 -28.44 -24.54
CA ALA A 127 -1.02 -27.47 -24.49
C ALA A 127 0.03 -27.79 -23.40
N ILE A 128 -0.10 -28.91 -22.70
CA ILE A 128 0.83 -29.35 -21.65
C ILE A 128 1.10 -30.86 -21.76
N ASP A 129 0.89 -31.43 -22.95
CA ASP A 129 1.04 -32.87 -23.20
C ASP A 129 2.51 -33.26 -23.49
N GLY A 130 3.40 -32.27 -23.64
CA GLY A 130 4.82 -32.46 -23.94
C GLY A 130 5.13 -32.57 -25.42
N GLU A 131 4.15 -32.40 -26.31
CA GLU A 131 4.31 -32.49 -27.75
C GLU A 131 4.18 -31.12 -28.44
N ARG A 132 5.25 -30.64 -29.09
CA ARG A 132 5.19 -29.38 -29.86
C ARG A 132 4.56 -29.53 -31.25
N THR A 133 3.70 -30.52 -31.48
CA THR A 133 3.19 -30.78 -32.83
C THR A 133 2.21 -29.68 -33.24
N SER A 134 2.68 -28.77 -34.11
CA SER A 134 1.98 -27.51 -34.38
C SER A 134 0.90 -27.59 -35.46
N HIS A 135 0.61 -28.79 -35.98
CA HIS A 135 -0.52 -29.02 -36.89
C HIS A 135 -1.78 -29.32 -36.07
N TYR A 136 -2.82 -28.48 -36.18
CA TYR A 136 -4.02 -28.61 -35.37
C TYR A 136 -4.68 -30.01 -35.40
N TYR A 137 -4.73 -30.64 -36.58
CA TYR A 137 -5.32 -31.97 -36.76
C TYR A 137 -4.49 -33.13 -36.19
N SER A 138 -3.29 -32.86 -35.66
CA SER A 138 -2.48 -33.86 -34.96
C SER A 138 -2.99 -34.17 -33.55
N GLY A 139 -3.92 -33.35 -33.02
CA GLY A 139 -4.57 -33.60 -31.73
C GLY A 139 -3.83 -33.04 -30.51
N SER A 140 -2.72 -32.33 -30.71
CA SER A 140 -1.85 -31.73 -29.67
C SER A 140 -1.88 -30.19 -29.75
N CYS A 141 -3.05 -29.63 -30.04
CA CYS A 141 -3.27 -28.19 -29.89
C CYS A 141 -4.60 -27.96 -29.18
N THR A 142 -4.70 -26.85 -28.44
CA THR A 142 -5.93 -26.37 -27.82
C THR A 142 -6.75 -25.55 -28.81
N HIS A 143 -8.04 -25.33 -28.54
CA HIS A 143 -8.87 -24.44 -29.35
C HIS A 143 -10.09 -23.97 -28.57
N THR A 144 -10.21 -22.65 -28.39
CA THR A 144 -11.43 -22.06 -27.84
C THR A 144 -12.50 -21.86 -28.92
N GLN A 145 -13.74 -21.58 -28.52
CA GLN A 145 -14.70 -20.95 -29.42
C GLN A 145 -14.30 -19.49 -29.67
N GLU A 146 -15.06 -18.79 -30.50
CA GLU A 146 -14.93 -17.35 -30.68
C GLU A 146 -15.51 -16.65 -29.45
N ASP A 147 -14.65 -16.42 -28.45
CA ASP A 147 -15.05 -15.78 -27.20
C ASP A 147 -14.57 -14.33 -27.20
N THR A 148 -15.29 -13.45 -26.50
CA THR A 148 -14.70 -12.16 -26.10
C THR A 148 -13.70 -12.40 -24.98
N ASN A 149 -12.45 -12.00 -25.18
CA ASN A 149 -11.35 -12.24 -24.25
C ASN A 149 -11.05 -13.73 -23.97
N PRO A 150 -10.78 -14.56 -25.00
CA PRO A 150 -10.53 -15.99 -24.81
C PRO A 150 -9.26 -16.20 -23.96
N TRP A 151 -9.25 -17.23 -23.13
CA TRP A 151 -8.14 -17.53 -22.25
C TRP A 151 -7.89 -19.03 -22.08
N TRP A 152 -6.63 -19.36 -21.79
CA TRP A 152 -6.17 -20.69 -21.39
C TRP A 152 -5.33 -20.54 -20.11
N ARG A 153 -5.42 -21.50 -19.19
CA ARG A 153 -4.66 -21.51 -17.93
C ARG A 153 -4.18 -22.90 -17.60
N VAL A 154 -2.97 -23.00 -17.06
CA VAL A 154 -2.50 -24.18 -16.31
C VAL A 154 -2.33 -23.85 -14.82
N ASP A 155 -2.81 -24.74 -13.96
CA ASP A 155 -2.47 -24.82 -12.54
C ASP A 155 -1.27 -25.76 -12.36
N LEU A 156 -0.15 -25.22 -11.89
CA LEU A 156 1.10 -25.96 -11.68
C LEU A 156 1.10 -26.83 -10.41
N GLY A 157 0.02 -26.79 -9.62
CA GLY A 157 -0.15 -27.53 -8.36
C GLY A 157 0.47 -26.86 -7.14
N ASP A 158 1.54 -26.08 -7.33
CA ASP A 158 2.19 -25.30 -6.27
C ASP A 158 2.73 -23.97 -6.80
N VAL A 159 3.27 -23.11 -5.93
CA VAL A 159 3.82 -21.81 -6.31
C VAL A 159 5.26 -21.96 -6.80
N TYR A 160 5.54 -21.43 -7.99
CA TYR A 160 6.89 -21.45 -8.59
C TYR A 160 7.39 -20.04 -8.91
N ARG A 161 8.71 -19.85 -8.85
CA ARG A 161 9.43 -18.74 -9.48
C ARG A 161 9.69 -19.09 -10.93
N VAL A 162 8.84 -18.57 -11.82
CA VAL A 162 8.86 -18.86 -13.26
C VAL A 162 9.93 -18.02 -13.94
N THR A 163 10.96 -18.66 -14.45
CA THR A 163 12.05 -18.01 -15.21
C THR A 163 11.65 -17.81 -16.66
N THR A 164 11.01 -18.80 -17.27
CA THR A 164 10.76 -18.84 -18.71
C THR A 164 9.47 -19.57 -19.02
N VAL A 165 8.66 -19.01 -19.92
CA VAL A 165 7.54 -19.71 -20.54
C VAL A 165 7.80 -19.81 -22.04
N MET A 166 7.62 -20.99 -22.61
CA MET A 166 7.73 -21.20 -24.05
C MET A 166 6.35 -21.51 -24.62
N ILE A 167 5.98 -20.86 -25.72
CA ILE A 167 4.68 -21.03 -26.37
C ILE A 167 4.90 -21.43 -27.83
N THR A 168 4.29 -22.55 -28.23
CA THR A 168 4.28 -23.05 -29.61
C THR A 168 2.97 -22.64 -30.29
N ASN A 169 3.08 -21.90 -31.39
CA ASN A 169 1.94 -21.42 -32.15
C ASN A 169 1.49 -22.43 -33.22
N ARG A 170 0.26 -22.30 -33.69
CA ARG A 170 -0.32 -23.13 -34.76
C ARG A 170 0.42 -22.91 -36.09
N LYS A 171 0.58 -23.97 -36.88
CA LYS A 171 1.30 -23.97 -38.17
C LYS A 171 0.40 -23.96 -39.40
N ASP A 172 -0.69 -24.72 -39.38
CA ASP A 172 -1.48 -25.04 -40.57
C ASP A 172 -2.31 -23.84 -41.10
N CYS A 173 -2.68 -22.91 -40.22
CA CYS A 173 -3.22 -21.60 -40.58
C CYS A 173 -3.22 -20.68 -39.36
N CYS A 174 -3.61 -19.41 -39.56
CA CYS A 174 -4.24 -18.62 -38.52
C CYS A 174 -3.31 -18.24 -37.33
N ALA A 175 -1.99 -18.25 -37.56
CA ALA A 175 -0.98 -17.96 -36.55
C ALA A 175 -1.10 -16.54 -35.99
N GLU A 176 -1.62 -15.61 -36.79
CA GLU A 176 -1.82 -14.20 -36.43
C GLU A 176 -2.87 -13.97 -35.35
N ARG A 177 -3.75 -14.94 -35.07
CA ARG A 177 -4.80 -14.82 -34.03
C ARG A 177 -4.21 -14.58 -32.65
N LEU A 178 -3.04 -15.15 -32.37
CA LEU A 178 -2.33 -14.99 -31.09
C LEU A 178 -1.68 -13.60 -30.93
N ASN A 179 -1.64 -12.76 -31.97
CA ASN A 179 -1.03 -11.44 -31.90
C ASN A 179 -1.79 -10.53 -30.92
N GLY A 180 -1.08 -9.93 -29.97
CA GLY A 180 -1.64 -9.12 -28.90
C GLY A 180 -2.11 -9.91 -27.68
N ALA A 181 -1.93 -11.24 -27.65
CA ALA A 181 -2.18 -12.04 -26.46
C ALA A 181 -1.24 -11.64 -25.32
N GLU A 182 -1.70 -11.78 -24.08
CA GLU A 182 -0.94 -11.51 -22.87
C GLU A 182 -0.64 -12.81 -22.13
N LEU A 183 0.63 -12.99 -21.77
CA LEU A 183 1.09 -14.04 -20.86
C LEU A 183 1.11 -13.47 -19.43
N ARG A 184 0.36 -14.10 -18.52
CA ARG A 184 0.18 -13.66 -17.13
C ARG A 184 0.51 -14.78 -16.16
N ILE A 185 1.15 -14.44 -15.05
CA ILE A 185 1.64 -15.39 -14.03
C ILE A 185 1.27 -14.85 -12.65
N GLY A 186 0.71 -15.70 -11.79
CA GLY A 186 0.43 -15.33 -10.41
C GLY A 186 -0.28 -16.42 -9.62
N ASN A 187 -0.71 -16.08 -8.41
CA ASN A 187 -1.32 -17.00 -7.45
C ASN A 187 -2.83 -16.83 -7.32
N SER A 188 -3.43 -15.80 -7.93
CA SER A 188 -4.88 -15.56 -7.83
C SER A 188 -5.64 -16.35 -8.90
N LEU A 189 -6.78 -16.91 -8.52
CA LEU A 189 -7.81 -17.44 -9.44
C LEU A 189 -8.92 -16.44 -9.76
N GLU A 190 -8.86 -15.23 -9.18
CA GLU A 190 -9.82 -14.17 -9.49
C GLU A 190 -9.86 -13.90 -11.00
N ASN A 191 -11.07 -13.80 -11.56
CA ASN A 191 -11.30 -13.70 -13.00
C ASN A 191 -10.50 -14.74 -13.82
N ASN A 192 -10.48 -15.99 -13.36
CA ASN A 192 -9.71 -17.08 -13.95
C ASN A 192 -8.19 -16.86 -14.00
N GLY A 193 -7.66 -15.93 -13.21
CA GLY A 193 -6.24 -15.59 -13.17
C GLY A 193 -5.81 -14.59 -14.27
N THR A 194 -6.75 -14.07 -15.06
CA THR A 194 -6.45 -13.05 -16.10
C THR A 194 -6.08 -11.69 -15.52
N THR A 195 -6.28 -11.47 -14.23
CA THR A 195 -5.85 -10.27 -13.50
C THR A 195 -4.45 -10.40 -12.88
N ASN A 196 -3.82 -11.59 -12.96
CA ASN A 196 -2.46 -11.78 -12.48
C ASN A 196 -1.44 -10.93 -13.26
N SER A 197 -0.25 -10.77 -12.70
CA SER A 197 0.81 -9.94 -13.26
C SER A 197 1.18 -10.37 -14.68
N ARG A 198 1.37 -9.39 -15.57
CA ARG A 198 1.71 -9.64 -16.98
C ARG A 198 3.21 -9.88 -17.13
N CYS A 199 3.59 -11.08 -17.57
CA CYS A 199 4.97 -11.39 -17.96
C CYS A 199 5.32 -10.78 -19.31
N ALA A 200 4.46 -10.95 -20.33
CA ALA A 200 4.75 -10.48 -21.68
C ALA A 200 3.48 -10.20 -22.49
N VAL A 201 3.61 -9.32 -23.49
CA VAL A 201 2.65 -9.19 -24.60
C VAL A 201 3.24 -9.91 -25.81
N ILE A 202 2.48 -10.83 -26.37
CA ILE A 202 2.84 -11.64 -27.52
C ILE A 202 2.54 -10.83 -28.78
N SER A 203 3.54 -10.08 -29.27
CA SER A 203 3.37 -9.28 -30.49
C SER A 203 3.15 -10.15 -31.73
N HIS A 204 3.99 -11.18 -31.89
CA HIS A 204 3.93 -12.15 -32.97
C HIS A 204 4.74 -13.42 -32.64
N ILE A 205 4.20 -14.58 -33.01
CA ILE A 205 4.90 -15.87 -33.09
C ILE A 205 4.60 -16.45 -34.48
N PRO A 206 5.60 -16.69 -35.34
CA PRO A 206 5.37 -17.25 -36.67
C PRO A 206 4.69 -18.63 -36.62
N ALA A 207 4.07 -19.02 -37.74
CA ALA A 207 3.32 -20.26 -37.86
C ALA A 207 4.20 -21.48 -37.53
N GLY A 208 3.79 -22.24 -36.51
CA GLY A 208 4.47 -23.46 -36.08
C GLY A 208 5.74 -23.28 -35.23
N GLU A 209 6.14 -22.04 -34.97
CA GLU A 209 7.34 -21.73 -34.18
C GLU A 209 7.06 -21.73 -32.68
N THR A 210 8.11 -21.97 -31.90
CA THR A 210 8.10 -21.85 -30.44
C THR A 210 8.86 -20.60 -30.02
N LYS A 211 8.21 -19.71 -29.26
CA LYS A 211 8.85 -18.50 -28.73
C LYS A 211 9.02 -18.60 -27.21
N ALA A 212 10.23 -18.29 -26.73
CA ALA A 212 10.53 -18.20 -25.31
C ALA A 212 10.29 -16.77 -24.78
N PHE A 213 9.62 -16.66 -23.64
CA PHE A 213 9.36 -15.43 -22.92
C PHE A 213 10.09 -15.48 -21.57
N GLN A 214 10.95 -14.51 -21.32
CA GLN A 214 11.71 -14.41 -20.07
C GLN A 214 10.87 -13.70 -19.02
N CYS A 215 10.43 -14.44 -17.99
CA CYS A 215 9.53 -13.95 -16.95
C CYS A 215 10.24 -13.57 -15.65
N LYS A 216 11.57 -13.49 -15.64
CA LYS A 216 12.37 -12.87 -14.56
C LYS A 216 11.98 -13.32 -13.13
N ASP A 217 11.84 -14.62 -12.93
CA ASP A 217 11.48 -15.24 -11.64
C ASP A 217 10.11 -14.80 -11.08
N MET A 218 9.15 -14.49 -11.96
CA MET A 218 7.78 -14.19 -11.55
C MET A 218 7.17 -15.33 -10.74
N GLU A 219 6.67 -15.00 -9.55
CA GLU A 219 6.05 -15.97 -8.65
C GLU A 219 4.61 -16.25 -9.05
N GLY A 220 4.27 -17.51 -9.30
CA GLY A 220 2.90 -17.91 -9.62
C GLY A 220 2.68 -19.42 -9.61
N ARG A 221 1.49 -19.82 -9.16
CA ARG A 221 0.91 -21.16 -9.32
C ARG A 221 0.16 -21.30 -10.65
N TYR A 222 -0.40 -20.19 -11.15
CA TYR A 222 -1.19 -20.16 -12.38
C TYR A 222 -0.44 -19.43 -13.48
N VAL A 223 -0.36 -20.06 -14.66
CA VAL A 223 0.12 -19.43 -15.90
C VAL A 223 -1.06 -19.31 -16.85
N VAL A 224 -1.35 -18.10 -17.31
CA VAL A 224 -2.53 -17.75 -18.09
C VAL A 224 -2.10 -17.09 -19.40
N VAL A 225 -2.70 -17.50 -20.51
CA VAL A 225 -2.61 -16.82 -21.80
C VAL A 225 -4.00 -16.29 -22.13
N VAL A 226 -4.14 -14.98 -22.35
CA VAL A 226 -5.43 -14.31 -22.62
C VAL A 226 -5.31 -13.34 -23.79
N ILE A 227 -6.31 -13.24 -24.66
CA ILE A 227 -6.36 -12.24 -25.74
C ILE A 227 -7.32 -11.12 -25.34
N PRO A 228 -6.85 -9.97 -24.80
CA PRO A 228 -7.76 -8.92 -24.33
C PRO A 228 -8.33 -8.06 -25.47
N GLY A 229 -9.51 -7.51 -25.25
CA GLY A 229 -10.10 -6.42 -26.02
C GLY A 229 -10.81 -6.81 -27.33
N ARG A 230 -10.93 -8.10 -27.65
CA ARG A 230 -11.65 -8.54 -28.86
C ARG A 230 -12.23 -9.95 -28.75
N ALA A 231 -13.20 -10.24 -29.63
CA ALA A 231 -13.65 -11.59 -29.90
C ALA A 231 -12.61 -12.31 -30.77
N GLU A 232 -12.16 -13.50 -30.34
CA GLU A 232 -11.09 -14.24 -31.04
C GLU A 232 -11.10 -15.73 -30.67
N TRP A 233 -10.44 -16.56 -31.50
CA TRP A 233 -10.10 -17.95 -31.16
C TRP A 233 -8.68 -18.06 -30.59
N LEU A 234 -8.52 -18.69 -29.44
CA LEU A 234 -7.23 -18.99 -28.85
C LEU A 234 -6.82 -20.45 -29.14
N THR A 235 -5.64 -20.62 -29.76
CA THR A 235 -5.02 -21.92 -30.03
C THR A 235 -3.57 -21.90 -29.56
N LEU A 236 -3.21 -22.87 -28.74
CA LEU A 236 -1.86 -23.09 -28.22
C LEU A 236 -1.51 -24.55 -28.48
N CYS A 237 -0.40 -24.81 -29.17
CA CYS A 237 0.03 -26.19 -29.43
C CYS A 237 0.98 -26.73 -28.37
N GLU A 238 1.69 -25.87 -27.64
CA GLU A 238 2.39 -26.29 -26.44
C GLU A 238 2.72 -25.07 -25.59
N VAL A 239 2.63 -25.22 -24.27
CA VAL A 239 3.00 -24.22 -23.26
C VAL A 239 3.90 -24.88 -22.22
N GLU A 240 5.19 -24.56 -22.30
CA GLU A 240 6.18 -25.09 -21.36
C GLU A 240 6.53 -24.03 -20.33
N VAL A 241 6.53 -24.41 -19.05
CA VAL A 241 6.81 -23.51 -17.93
C VAL A 241 8.07 -23.99 -17.22
N TYR A 242 9.07 -23.13 -17.13
CA TYR A 242 10.34 -23.42 -16.46
C TYR A 242 10.56 -22.47 -15.29
N GLY A 243 11.06 -23.01 -14.18
CA GLY A 243 11.27 -22.25 -12.96
C GLY A 243 11.77 -23.13 -11.81
N SER A 244 11.68 -22.59 -10.60
CA SER A 244 12.00 -23.28 -9.35
C SER A 244 10.86 -23.12 -8.34
N HIS A 245 10.74 -24.01 -7.36
CA HIS A 245 9.72 -23.86 -6.31
C HIS A 245 9.91 -22.52 -5.57
N ALA A 246 8.82 -21.81 -5.34
CA ALA A 246 8.82 -20.63 -4.48
C ALA A 246 8.75 -21.09 -3.03
N VAL A 247 9.64 -20.57 -2.19
CA VAL A 247 9.65 -20.87 -0.75
C VAL A 247 8.89 -19.77 -0.02
N SER A 248 7.89 -20.13 0.78
CA SER A 248 7.17 -19.19 1.63
C SER A 248 8.13 -18.49 2.60
N LEU A 249 8.06 -17.15 2.64
CA LEU A 249 8.82 -16.31 3.56
C LEU A 249 8.47 -16.60 5.03
N ALA A 250 7.29 -17.16 5.28
CA ALA A 250 6.79 -17.44 6.62
C ALA A 250 7.45 -18.66 7.28
N LEU A 251 8.02 -19.60 6.50
CA LEU A 251 8.61 -20.86 6.99
C LEU A 251 9.73 -20.65 8.04
N ASN A 252 10.49 -19.56 7.91
CA ASN A 252 11.56 -19.20 8.84
C ASN A 252 11.13 -18.11 9.85
N GLY A 253 9.86 -17.74 9.83
CA GLY A 253 9.29 -16.72 10.70
C GLY A 253 9.03 -17.24 12.11
N VAL A 254 8.60 -16.34 12.98
CA VAL A 254 8.14 -16.68 14.34
C VAL A 254 6.67 -16.31 14.46
N ALA A 255 5.82 -17.32 14.63
CA ALA A 255 4.38 -17.13 14.76
C ALA A 255 3.92 -16.95 16.22
N ALA A 256 2.88 -16.14 16.40
CA ALA A 256 2.19 -15.90 17.67
C ALA A 256 0.68 -15.74 17.42
N GLN A 257 -0.14 -15.99 18.44
CA GLN A 257 -1.60 -15.85 18.35
C GLN A 257 -2.19 -15.33 19.67
N SER A 258 -3.41 -14.80 19.62
CA SER A 258 -4.08 -14.13 20.75
C SER A 258 -4.20 -15.01 21.99
N SER A 259 -4.51 -16.29 21.80
CA SER A 259 -4.59 -17.29 22.86
C SER A 259 -4.36 -18.68 22.30
N LEU A 260 -3.98 -19.63 23.15
CA LEU A 260 -3.79 -21.04 22.78
C LEU A 260 -5.01 -21.87 23.20
N TYR A 261 -5.53 -22.70 22.29
CA TYR A 261 -6.50 -23.74 22.62
C TYR A 261 -5.94 -25.14 22.34
N GLY A 262 -5.97 -26.00 23.36
CA GLY A 262 -5.42 -27.35 23.26
C GLY A 262 -3.91 -27.33 22.98
N ASN A 263 -3.48 -28.11 22.00
CA ASN A 263 -2.08 -28.24 21.59
C ASN A 263 -1.75 -27.54 20.25
N HIS A 264 -2.69 -26.76 19.70
CA HIS A 264 -2.61 -26.15 18.36
C HIS A 264 -1.90 -24.80 18.39
N LYS A 265 -0.59 -24.82 18.19
CA LYS A 265 0.29 -23.67 18.36
C LYS A 265 0.22 -22.76 17.14
N ALA A 266 0.61 -21.50 17.32
CA ALA A 266 0.68 -20.55 16.21
C ALA A 266 1.65 -20.98 15.11
N SER A 267 2.69 -21.76 15.45
CA SER A 267 3.68 -22.29 14.49
C SER A 267 3.09 -23.25 13.47
N ASP A 268 1.94 -23.87 13.77
CA ASP A 268 1.31 -24.90 12.94
C ASP A 268 0.65 -24.30 11.68
N ALA A 269 0.75 -22.98 11.48
CA ALA A 269 0.35 -22.29 10.25
C ALA A 269 1.54 -21.86 9.37
N ILE A 270 2.77 -22.21 9.76
CA ILE A 270 3.99 -21.89 9.01
C ILE A 270 4.95 -23.08 8.98
N ASP A 271 4.43 -24.29 9.14
CA ASP A 271 5.22 -25.52 9.18
C ASP A 271 5.42 -26.14 7.78
N GLY A 272 4.79 -25.56 6.75
CA GLY A 272 4.87 -26.01 5.37
C GLY A 272 3.92 -27.17 5.05
N ASP A 273 2.95 -27.48 5.91
CA ASP A 273 1.97 -28.54 5.71
C ASP A 273 0.55 -27.98 5.61
N ARG A 274 -0.05 -28.11 4.41
CA ARG A 274 -1.42 -27.64 4.13
C ARG A 274 -2.50 -28.63 4.61
N THR A 275 -2.17 -29.63 5.43
CA THR A 275 -3.14 -30.64 5.88
C THR A 275 -4.26 -29.96 6.68
N SER A 276 -5.44 -29.90 6.06
CA SER A 276 -6.57 -29.10 6.58
C SER A 276 -7.45 -29.82 7.60
N HIS A 277 -7.15 -31.08 7.91
CA HIS A 277 -7.89 -31.82 8.93
C HIS A 277 -7.35 -31.46 10.32
N TYR A 278 -8.18 -30.91 11.20
CA TYR A 278 -7.75 -30.37 12.50
C TYR A 278 -6.92 -31.33 13.37
N ASP A 279 -7.32 -32.61 13.45
CA ASP A 279 -6.62 -33.62 14.26
C ASP A 279 -5.26 -34.07 13.70
N SER A 280 -4.86 -33.59 12.51
CA SER A 280 -3.54 -33.88 11.93
C SER A 280 -2.40 -33.21 12.71
N GLY A 281 -2.70 -32.17 13.48
CA GLY A 281 -1.71 -31.35 14.17
C GLY A 281 -1.09 -30.24 13.33
N SER A 282 -1.60 -29.99 12.12
CA SER A 282 -1.14 -28.98 11.16
C SER A 282 -2.08 -27.78 11.06
N CYS A 283 -2.82 -27.47 12.13
CA CYS A 283 -3.71 -26.31 12.17
C CYS A 283 -3.61 -25.61 13.51
N THR A 284 -3.56 -24.28 13.48
CA THR A 284 -3.60 -23.40 14.65
C THR A 284 -5.01 -23.36 15.25
N GLN A 285 -5.12 -23.00 16.54
CA GLN A 285 -6.42 -22.75 17.18
C GLN A 285 -6.28 -21.75 18.33
N THR A 286 -6.98 -20.63 18.22
CA THR A 286 -7.20 -19.71 19.35
C THR A 286 -8.33 -20.20 20.24
N LYS A 287 -8.54 -19.61 21.42
CA LYS A 287 -9.82 -19.72 22.15
C LYS A 287 -10.88 -18.86 21.45
N LYS A 288 -12.13 -18.96 21.89
CA LYS A 288 -13.18 -18.02 21.46
C LYS A 288 -12.96 -16.64 22.09
N ASP A 289 -12.07 -15.86 21.50
CA ASP A 289 -11.71 -14.52 21.94
C ASP A 289 -12.49 -13.47 21.15
N THR A 290 -12.68 -12.28 21.71
CA THR A 290 -13.09 -11.11 20.93
C THR A 290 -11.90 -10.61 20.10
N ASN A 291 -12.10 -10.46 18.79
CA ASN A 291 -11.05 -10.06 17.85
C ASN A 291 -9.82 -10.99 17.86
N PRO A 292 -10.00 -12.32 17.70
CA PRO A 292 -8.88 -13.26 17.72
C PRO A 292 -7.92 -12.96 16.57
N TRP A 293 -6.62 -13.15 16.81
CA TRP A 293 -5.58 -12.83 15.84
C TRP A 293 -4.46 -13.87 15.84
N TRP A 294 -3.81 -13.98 14.69
CA TRP A 294 -2.59 -14.72 14.44
C TRP A 294 -1.60 -13.80 13.73
N ARG A 295 -0.31 -13.92 14.01
CA ARG A 295 0.75 -13.10 13.41
C ARG A 295 2.01 -13.93 13.17
N VAL A 296 2.70 -13.68 12.06
CA VAL A 296 4.09 -14.09 11.85
C VAL A 296 5.03 -12.89 11.80
N ASP A 297 6.16 -12.99 12.50
CA ASP A 297 7.34 -12.11 12.36
C ASP A 297 8.28 -12.72 11.31
N LEU A 298 8.41 -12.07 10.16
CA LEU A 298 9.26 -12.52 9.04
C LEU A 298 10.76 -12.26 9.27
N LYS A 299 11.16 -11.67 10.41
CA LYS A 299 12.56 -11.32 10.78
C LYS A 299 13.24 -10.24 9.96
N GLY A 300 12.69 -9.87 8.82
CA GLY A 300 13.15 -8.76 7.99
C GLY A 300 12.00 -8.01 7.36
N LEU A 301 12.33 -6.95 6.62
CA LEU A 301 11.35 -6.19 5.84
C LEU A 301 11.18 -6.82 4.45
N TYR A 302 9.95 -7.13 4.08
CA TYR A 302 9.61 -7.73 2.79
C TYR A 302 8.55 -6.93 2.06
N ARG A 303 8.63 -6.94 0.73
CA ARG A 303 7.55 -6.55 -0.18
C ARG A 303 6.68 -7.76 -0.43
N VAL A 304 5.59 -7.85 0.32
CA VAL A 304 4.66 -8.98 0.27
C VAL A 304 3.74 -8.83 -0.94
N ARG A 305 3.88 -9.75 -1.89
CA ARG A 305 3.06 -9.79 -3.11
C ARG A 305 1.78 -10.57 -2.90
N THR A 306 1.87 -11.71 -2.21
CA THR A 306 0.73 -12.60 -2.01
C THR A 306 0.78 -13.22 -0.62
N VAL A 307 -0.39 -13.35 0.00
CA VAL A 307 -0.59 -14.20 1.19
C VAL A 307 -1.59 -15.30 0.81
N SER A 308 -1.24 -16.56 1.03
CA SER A 308 -2.14 -17.69 0.82
C SER A 308 -2.56 -18.29 2.16
N LEU A 309 -3.85 -18.58 2.31
CA LEU A 309 -4.42 -19.14 3.53
C LEU A 309 -5.12 -20.46 3.23
N THR A 310 -4.76 -21.50 3.96
CA THR A 310 -5.46 -22.79 3.94
C THR A 310 -6.46 -22.84 5.09
N ASN A 311 -7.74 -22.98 4.74
CA ASN A 311 -8.82 -23.08 5.72
C ASN A 311 -8.98 -24.52 6.24
N ARG A 312 -9.65 -24.65 7.38
CA ARG A 312 -9.98 -25.95 7.97
C ARG A 312 -10.90 -26.77 7.04
N GLY A 313 -10.63 -28.06 6.93
CA GLY A 313 -11.30 -28.98 6.00
C GLY A 313 -12.36 -29.88 6.62
N ASP A 314 -12.23 -30.26 7.88
CA ASP A 314 -13.12 -31.23 8.53
C ASP A 314 -14.45 -30.61 9.02
N CYS A 315 -14.44 -29.33 9.39
CA CYS A 315 -15.65 -28.60 9.73
C CYS A 315 -15.43 -27.09 9.72
N CYS A 316 -16.54 -26.37 9.85
CA CYS A 316 -16.55 -25.00 10.36
C CYS A 316 -15.74 -23.96 9.54
N PRO A 317 -15.66 -24.06 8.19
CA PRO A 317 -14.87 -23.14 7.38
C PRO A 317 -15.36 -21.69 7.48
N GLU A 318 -16.65 -21.48 7.76
CA GLU A 318 -17.31 -20.17 7.85
C GLU A 318 -16.78 -19.28 8.99
N ARG A 319 -16.04 -19.85 9.96
CA ARG A 319 -15.48 -19.09 11.09
C ARG A 319 -14.50 -18.02 10.64
N LEU A 320 -13.79 -18.26 9.53
CA LEU A 320 -12.83 -17.34 8.94
C LEU A 320 -13.49 -16.21 8.13
N ASP A 321 -14.81 -16.27 7.90
CA ASP A 321 -15.53 -15.28 7.09
C ASP A 321 -15.51 -13.91 7.77
N GLY A 322 -15.09 -12.88 7.04
CA GLY A 322 -14.89 -11.53 7.53
C GLY A 322 -13.52 -11.27 8.17
N ALA A 323 -12.63 -12.26 8.21
CA ALA A 323 -11.25 -12.05 8.65
C ALA A 323 -10.49 -11.08 7.72
N GLU A 324 -9.47 -10.43 8.26
CA GLU A 324 -8.64 -9.47 7.54
C GLU A 324 -7.17 -9.88 7.57
N ILE A 325 -6.49 -9.73 6.42
CA ILE A 325 -5.04 -9.85 6.32
C ILE A 325 -4.45 -8.44 6.41
N ARG A 326 -3.49 -8.23 7.30
CA ARG A 326 -2.84 -6.95 7.54
C ARG A 326 -1.33 -7.11 7.50
N ILE A 327 -0.65 -6.15 6.88
CA ILE A 327 0.79 -6.22 6.61
C ILE A 327 1.42 -4.89 6.98
N GLY A 328 2.48 -4.93 7.77
CA GLY A 328 3.22 -3.73 8.14
C GLY A 328 4.33 -3.98 9.14
N ASN A 329 4.83 -2.90 9.73
CA ASN A 329 6.00 -2.90 10.59
C ASN A 329 5.70 -2.58 12.06
N SER A 330 4.47 -2.16 12.37
CA SER A 330 4.09 -1.84 13.74
C SER A 330 3.66 -3.08 14.50
N LEU A 331 4.06 -3.17 15.76
CA LEU A 331 3.55 -4.11 16.75
C LEU A 331 2.46 -3.51 17.65
N GLU A 332 2.11 -2.23 17.47
CA GLU A 332 1.01 -1.61 18.18
C GLU A 332 -0.27 -2.41 17.97
N ASN A 333 -1.00 -2.67 19.07
CA ASN A 333 -2.15 -3.55 19.09
C ASN A 333 -1.87 -4.90 18.41
N ASN A 334 -0.71 -5.49 18.70
CA ASN A 334 -0.22 -6.74 18.10
C ASN A 334 -0.06 -6.71 16.57
N GLY A 335 0.00 -5.53 15.96
CA GLY A 335 0.08 -5.35 14.51
C GLY A 335 -1.28 -5.35 13.80
N ILE A 336 -2.39 -5.39 14.54
CA ILE A 336 -3.75 -5.29 13.98
C ILE A 336 -4.01 -3.91 13.36
N ASN A 337 -3.27 -2.89 13.76
CA ASN A 337 -3.41 -1.55 13.20
C ASN A 337 -2.65 -1.38 11.87
N ASN A 338 -1.86 -2.38 11.46
CA ASN A 338 -1.16 -2.31 10.18
C ASN A 338 -2.15 -2.21 9.00
N PRO A 339 -1.73 -1.62 7.87
CA PRO A 339 -2.54 -1.53 6.66
C PRO A 339 -3.14 -2.87 6.24
N ARG A 340 -4.40 -2.84 5.81
CA ARG A 340 -5.14 -4.03 5.40
C ARG A 340 -4.80 -4.39 3.95
N CYS A 341 -4.31 -5.62 3.74
CA CYS A 341 -4.14 -6.21 2.42
C CYS A 341 -5.50 -6.65 1.85
N ALA A 342 -6.24 -7.48 2.57
CA ALA A 342 -7.48 -8.08 2.06
C ALA A 342 -8.51 -8.35 3.16
N VAL A 343 -9.77 -8.43 2.75
CA VAL A 343 -10.88 -8.96 3.56
C VAL A 343 -11.27 -10.32 2.99
N ILE A 344 -11.34 -11.31 3.86
CA ILE A 344 -11.67 -12.67 3.52
C ILE A 344 -13.19 -12.80 3.55
N SER A 345 -13.82 -12.86 2.38
CA SER A 345 -15.27 -13.07 2.30
C SER A 345 -15.66 -14.49 2.70
N HIS A 346 -15.02 -15.47 2.06
CA HIS A 346 -15.17 -16.89 2.33
C HIS A 346 -13.99 -17.69 1.73
N ILE A 347 -13.57 -18.75 2.42
CA ILE A 347 -12.67 -19.79 1.91
C ILE A 347 -13.35 -21.15 2.15
N PRO A 348 -13.64 -21.95 1.11
CA PRO A 348 -14.27 -23.25 1.31
C PRO A 348 -13.44 -24.21 2.18
N ALA A 349 -14.09 -25.26 2.68
CA ALA A 349 -13.46 -26.23 3.56
C ALA A 349 -12.24 -26.87 2.90
N GLY A 350 -11.08 -26.76 3.55
CA GLY A 350 -9.83 -27.40 3.15
C GLY A 350 -9.12 -26.77 1.95
N GLU A 351 -9.70 -25.72 1.38
CA GLU A 351 -9.13 -25.00 0.24
C GLU A 351 -8.07 -24.00 0.66
N THR A 352 -7.11 -23.76 -0.24
CA THR A 352 -6.12 -22.69 -0.11
C THR A 352 -6.52 -21.52 -1.01
N LYS A 353 -6.69 -20.33 -0.44
CA LYS A 353 -6.98 -19.12 -1.20
C LYS A 353 -5.83 -18.12 -1.10
N ALA A 354 -5.37 -17.64 -2.25
CA ALA A 354 -4.35 -16.61 -2.36
C ALA A 354 -4.98 -15.21 -2.45
N PHE A 355 -4.37 -14.26 -1.75
CA PHE A 355 -4.77 -12.86 -1.69
C PHE A 355 -3.63 -11.98 -2.22
N GLN A 356 -3.93 -11.11 -3.18
CA GLN A 356 -2.96 -10.17 -3.75
C GLN A 356 -2.79 -8.97 -2.81
N CYS A 357 -1.55 -8.73 -2.38
CA CYS A 357 -1.19 -7.67 -1.45
C CYS A 357 -0.35 -6.57 -2.09
N ASN A 358 -0.28 -6.49 -3.42
CA ASN A 358 0.28 -5.36 -4.18
C ASN A 358 1.66 -4.86 -3.70
N GLU A 359 2.54 -5.79 -3.31
CA GLU A 359 3.90 -5.49 -2.83
C GLU A 359 3.94 -4.62 -1.56
N MET A 360 2.91 -4.74 -0.70
CA MET A 360 2.89 -4.10 0.62
C MET A 360 4.15 -4.43 1.43
N GLU A 361 4.79 -3.39 1.96
CA GLU A 361 5.98 -3.55 2.80
C GLU A 361 5.60 -3.87 4.25
N GLY A 362 6.15 -4.97 4.78
CA GLY A 362 5.92 -5.35 6.16
C GLY A 362 6.88 -6.41 6.66
N ARG A 363 7.24 -6.29 7.94
CA ARG A 363 7.88 -7.34 8.73
C ARG A 363 6.87 -8.32 9.33
N TYR A 364 5.66 -7.83 9.62
CA TYR A 364 4.60 -8.61 10.23
C TYR A 364 3.45 -8.83 9.26
N VAL A 365 2.99 -10.09 9.18
CA VAL A 365 1.72 -10.45 8.54
C VAL A 365 0.78 -10.91 9.64
N VAL A 366 -0.40 -10.28 9.73
CA VAL A 366 -1.40 -10.50 10.75
C VAL A 366 -2.71 -10.93 10.10
N VAL A 367 -3.34 -11.98 10.64
CA VAL A 367 -4.70 -12.39 10.32
C VAL A 367 -5.57 -12.16 11.54
N VAL A 368 -6.65 -11.39 11.41
CA VAL A 368 -7.55 -11.02 12.53
C VAL A 368 -9.01 -11.16 12.13
N ILE A 369 -9.89 -11.62 13.03
CA ILE A 369 -11.34 -11.60 12.83
C ILE A 369 -11.93 -10.42 13.61
N PRO A 370 -12.19 -9.25 13.01
CA PRO A 370 -12.67 -8.09 13.74
C PRO A 370 -14.17 -8.17 14.08
N GLY A 371 -14.56 -7.47 15.15
CA GLY A 371 -15.95 -7.15 15.48
C GLY A 371 -16.76 -8.26 16.14
N ARG A 372 -16.18 -9.44 16.41
CA ARG A 372 -16.90 -10.54 17.08
C ARG A 372 -16.00 -11.45 17.91
N ALA A 373 -16.64 -12.21 18.81
CA ALA A 373 -16.00 -13.29 19.53
C ALA A 373 -16.00 -14.58 18.70
N GLU A 374 -14.83 -15.07 18.31
CA GLU A 374 -14.70 -16.20 17.39
C GLU A 374 -13.45 -17.05 17.67
N TRP A 375 -13.43 -18.26 17.13
CA TRP A 375 -12.25 -19.11 17.03
C TRP A 375 -11.53 -18.83 15.72
N LEU A 376 -10.27 -18.38 15.79
CA LEU A 376 -9.38 -18.32 14.63
C LEU A 376 -8.63 -19.65 14.47
N THR A 377 -8.83 -20.28 13.32
CA THR A 377 -8.16 -21.50 12.85
C THR A 377 -7.51 -21.22 11.50
N LEU A 378 -6.21 -21.48 11.38
CA LEU A 378 -5.46 -21.40 10.13
C LEU A 378 -4.64 -22.68 10.01
N CYS A 379 -4.79 -23.40 8.90
CA CYS A 379 -4.04 -24.64 8.66
C CYS A 379 -2.74 -24.41 7.90
N GLU A 380 -2.65 -23.34 7.11
CA GLU A 380 -1.35 -22.88 6.60
C GLU A 380 -1.46 -21.41 6.17
N VAL A 381 -0.39 -20.64 6.39
CA VAL A 381 -0.24 -19.25 6.01
C VAL A 381 1.07 -19.09 5.26
N GLU A 382 0.97 -18.97 3.94
CA GLU A 382 2.12 -18.80 3.08
C GLU A 382 2.25 -17.34 2.66
N VAL A 383 3.48 -16.82 2.74
CA VAL A 383 3.77 -15.42 2.40
C VAL A 383 4.78 -15.42 1.26
N TYR A 384 4.40 -14.84 0.13
CA TYR A 384 5.25 -14.73 -1.06
C TYR A 384 5.56 -13.27 -1.37
N GLY A 385 6.80 -13.01 -1.77
CA GLY A 385 7.29 -11.66 -1.98
C GLY A 385 8.81 -11.62 -2.13
N SER A 386 9.34 -10.41 -2.07
CA SER A 386 10.78 -10.16 -2.19
C SER A 386 11.31 -9.40 -0.98
N HIS A 387 12.61 -9.52 -0.71
CA HIS A 387 13.26 -8.67 0.28
C HIS A 387 13.15 -7.21 -0.15
N ALA A 388 12.83 -6.33 0.80
CA ALA A 388 13.01 -4.91 0.57
C ALA A 388 14.51 -4.61 0.43
N VAL A 389 14.89 -3.89 -0.61
CA VAL A 389 16.29 -3.55 -0.88
C VAL A 389 16.69 -2.38 0.03
N ASN A 390 17.72 -2.57 0.85
CA ASN A 390 18.33 -1.49 1.62
C ASN A 390 19.15 -0.60 0.67
N LEU A 391 18.64 0.60 0.40
CA LEU A 391 19.24 1.61 -0.47
C LEU A 391 20.53 2.19 0.12
N ALA A 392 20.71 2.12 1.45
CA ALA A 392 21.83 2.72 2.14
C ALA A 392 23.16 1.96 1.94
N LEU A 393 23.12 0.66 1.60
CA LEU A 393 24.30 -0.21 1.46
C LEU A 393 25.34 0.30 0.45
N ASN A 394 24.89 1.00 -0.60
CA ASN A 394 25.77 1.58 -1.61
C ASN A 394 25.97 3.09 -1.43
N GLY A 395 25.42 3.65 -0.36
CA GLY A 395 25.51 5.06 -0.07
C GLY A 395 26.86 5.47 0.51
N VAL A 396 27.05 6.78 0.64
CA VAL A 396 28.24 7.37 1.28
C VAL A 396 27.82 8.00 2.60
N ALA A 397 28.29 7.43 3.71
CA ALA A 397 27.97 7.91 5.04
C ALA A 397 28.99 8.95 5.56
N ALA A 398 28.50 9.94 6.29
CA ALA A 398 29.28 10.96 6.98
C ALA A 398 28.67 11.26 8.36
N GLN A 399 29.48 11.75 9.29
CA GLN A 399 29.03 12.13 10.62
C GLN A 399 29.75 13.38 11.12
N SER A 400 29.12 14.08 12.06
CA SER A 400 29.60 15.33 12.66
C SER A 400 31.03 15.29 13.19
N SER A 401 31.42 14.21 13.86
CA SER A 401 32.78 13.98 14.34
C SER A 401 33.04 12.49 14.51
N LEU A 402 34.31 12.10 14.62
CA LEU A 402 34.72 10.71 14.83
C LEU A 402 35.18 10.51 16.28
N TYR A 403 34.67 9.47 16.95
CA TYR A 403 35.19 8.98 18.22
C TYR A 403 35.78 7.58 18.08
N GLY A 404 37.06 7.43 18.45
CA GLY A 404 37.79 6.18 18.28
C GLY A 404 37.95 5.81 16.80
N ASN A 405 37.65 4.56 16.47
CA ASN A 405 37.76 4.02 15.11
C ASN A 405 36.39 3.74 14.44
N HIS A 406 35.30 4.23 15.02
CA HIS A 406 33.91 3.93 14.63
C HIS A 406 33.39 4.91 13.57
N LYS A 407 33.52 4.50 12.31
CA LYS A 407 33.28 5.35 11.14
C LYS A 407 31.79 5.47 10.88
N ALA A 408 31.39 6.50 10.13
CA ALA A 408 30.01 6.67 9.70
C ALA A 408 29.50 5.52 8.82
N SER A 409 30.39 4.84 8.08
CA SER A 409 30.06 3.68 7.22
C SER A 409 29.56 2.48 8.00
N ASP A 410 29.89 2.37 9.29
CA ASP A 410 29.55 1.22 10.14
C ASP A 410 28.04 1.17 10.48
N ALA A 411 27.25 2.15 9.99
CA ALA A 411 25.79 2.16 10.07
C ALA A 411 25.12 1.72 8.75
N ILE A 412 25.88 1.42 7.71
CA ILE A 412 25.36 1.01 6.39
C ILE A 412 26.13 -0.19 5.83
N ASP A 413 26.77 -0.96 6.70
CA ASP A 413 27.59 -2.12 6.32
C ASP A 413 26.76 -3.41 6.18
N GLY A 414 25.47 -3.36 6.53
CA GLY A 414 24.55 -4.48 6.44
C GLY A 414 24.59 -5.40 7.65
N ASP A 415 25.28 -5.03 8.73
CA ASP A 415 25.38 -5.81 9.96
C ASP A 415 24.72 -5.08 11.15
N ARG A 416 23.64 -5.68 11.67
CA ARG A 416 22.88 -5.15 12.82
C ARG A 416 23.50 -5.49 14.18
N THR A 417 24.74 -5.96 14.24
CA THR A 417 25.38 -6.37 15.50
C THR A 417 25.52 -5.18 16.44
N SER A 418 24.67 -5.15 17.46
CA SER A 418 24.47 -3.97 18.31
C SER A 418 25.48 -3.81 19.45
N HIS A 419 26.42 -4.73 19.61
CA HIS A 419 27.47 -4.64 20.64
C HIS A 419 28.60 -3.74 20.13
N TYR A 420 28.85 -2.61 20.78
CA TYR A 420 29.81 -1.60 20.32
C TYR A 420 31.19 -2.12 19.88
N ASP A 421 31.80 -3.03 20.65
CA ASP A 421 33.12 -3.59 20.36
C ASP A 421 33.15 -4.55 19.15
N SER A 422 32.00 -4.87 18.53
CA SER A 422 31.93 -5.68 17.30
C SER A 422 32.54 -4.95 16.09
N GLY A 423 32.60 -3.62 16.14
CA GLY A 423 33.00 -2.77 15.02
C GLY A 423 31.89 -2.44 14.02
N SER A 424 30.64 -2.77 14.34
CA SER A 424 29.44 -2.56 13.49
C SER A 424 28.55 -1.43 14.03
N CYS A 425 29.14 -0.44 14.69
CA CYS A 425 28.40 0.72 15.19
C CYS A 425 29.21 1.99 15.01
N THR A 426 28.54 3.05 14.57
CA THR A 426 29.08 4.41 14.47
C THR A 426 29.27 5.04 15.85
N HIS A 427 30.13 6.06 15.97
CA HIS A 427 30.19 6.85 17.21
C HIS A 427 30.76 8.26 16.95
N THR A 428 30.01 9.28 17.33
CA THR A 428 30.50 10.67 17.33
C THR A 428 31.23 11.00 18.63
N GLN A 429 31.93 12.13 18.70
CA GLN A 429 32.29 12.73 19.99
C GLN A 429 31.04 13.29 20.67
N LYS A 430 31.21 13.80 21.90
CA LYS A 430 30.13 14.49 22.62
C LYS A 430 29.98 15.90 22.07
N ASP A 431 29.27 16.02 20.97
CA ASP A 431 29.05 17.29 20.28
C ASP A 431 27.70 17.87 20.61
N THR A 432 27.53 19.17 20.42
CA THR A 432 26.20 19.80 20.44
C THR A 432 25.53 19.53 19.09
N ASN A 433 24.32 18.98 19.11
CA ASN A 433 23.59 18.59 17.90
C ASN A 433 24.36 17.57 17.01
N PRO A 434 24.83 16.43 17.56
CA PRO A 434 25.55 15.45 16.78
C PRO A 434 24.64 14.88 15.69
N TRP A 435 25.21 14.64 14.51
CA TRP A 435 24.48 14.13 13.35
C TRP A 435 25.27 13.07 12.60
N TRP A 436 24.51 12.22 11.92
CA TRP A 436 24.95 11.22 10.94
C TRP A 436 24.10 11.38 9.67
N ARG A 437 24.68 11.17 8.50
CA ARG A 437 24.01 11.27 7.20
C ARG A 437 24.49 10.17 6.27
N VAL A 438 23.59 9.63 5.47
CA VAL A 438 23.92 8.88 4.24
C VAL A 438 23.47 9.66 3.01
N ASP A 439 24.34 9.73 2.01
CA ASP A 439 24.02 10.10 0.62
C ASP A 439 23.69 8.82 -0.16
N LEU A 440 22.46 8.70 -0.66
CA LEU A 440 21.99 7.54 -1.41
C LEU A 440 22.47 7.53 -2.88
N GLY A 441 23.17 8.57 -3.32
CA GLY A 441 23.68 8.74 -4.70
C GLY A 441 22.66 9.33 -5.67
N ASP A 442 21.38 9.02 -5.51
CA ASP A 442 20.27 9.58 -6.28
C ASP A 442 19.05 9.88 -5.39
N VAL A 443 18.01 10.47 -5.96
CA VAL A 443 16.78 10.84 -5.25
C VAL A 443 15.85 9.63 -5.15
N TYR A 444 15.42 9.29 -3.93
CA TYR A 444 14.48 8.22 -3.68
C TYR A 444 13.22 8.73 -2.98
N ARG A 445 12.09 8.07 -3.24
CA ARG A 445 10.89 8.14 -2.41
C ARG A 445 11.04 7.14 -1.27
N VAL A 446 11.54 7.62 -0.14
CA VAL A 446 11.82 6.82 1.06
C VAL A 446 10.51 6.51 1.78
N ARG A 447 10.18 5.22 1.84
CA ARG A 447 8.98 4.73 2.54
C ARG A 447 9.26 4.38 3.99
N THR A 448 10.37 3.70 4.25
CA THR A 448 10.74 3.24 5.59
C THR A 448 12.22 3.50 5.86
N VAL A 449 12.54 3.98 7.06
CA VAL A 449 13.90 3.97 7.60
C VAL A 449 13.91 3.06 8.82
N SER A 450 14.86 2.13 8.91
CA SER A 450 15.07 1.33 10.13
C SER A 450 16.34 1.80 10.85
N LEU A 451 16.33 1.73 12.17
CA LEU A 451 17.49 2.03 13.01
C LEU A 451 17.72 0.92 14.02
N THR A 452 18.93 0.39 14.08
CA THR A 452 19.39 -0.50 15.15
C THR A 452 20.15 0.29 16.20
N ASN A 453 19.64 0.27 17.44
CA ASN A 453 20.27 0.96 18.56
C ASN A 453 21.37 0.10 19.19
N ARG A 454 22.26 0.73 19.95
CA ARG A 454 23.32 0.06 20.71
C ARG A 454 22.72 -0.90 21.75
N GLY A 455 23.33 -2.06 21.91
CA GLY A 455 22.83 -3.17 22.73
C GLY A 455 23.57 -3.41 24.05
N ASP A 456 24.86 -3.08 24.13
CA ASP A 456 25.70 -3.35 25.30
C ASP A 456 25.53 -2.32 26.42
N CYS A 457 25.26 -1.06 26.08
CA CYS A 457 24.94 -0.01 27.03
C CYS A 457 24.23 1.16 26.35
N CYS A 458 23.76 2.09 27.20
CA CYS A 458 23.52 3.46 26.81
C CYS A 458 22.48 3.68 25.69
N PRO A 459 21.41 2.85 25.55
CA PRO A 459 20.42 3.02 24.48
C PRO A 459 19.69 4.36 24.54
N GLU A 460 19.54 4.93 25.74
CA GLU A 460 18.81 6.18 26.01
C GLU A 460 19.44 7.41 25.35
N ARG A 461 20.70 7.33 24.90
CA ARG A 461 21.37 8.46 24.22
C ARG A 461 20.65 8.89 22.95
N LEU A 462 20.01 7.94 22.25
CA LEU A 462 19.26 8.18 21.03
C LEU A 462 17.88 8.81 21.27
N ASP A 463 17.42 8.88 22.52
CA ASP A 463 16.08 9.40 22.85
C ASP A 463 15.95 10.89 22.49
N GLY A 464 14.95 11.21 21.68
CA GLY A 464 14.70 12.55 21.12
C GLY A 464 15.45 12.84 19.82
N ALA A 465 16.20 11.89 19.27
CA ALA A 465 16.80 12.02 17.94
C ALA A 465 15.72 12.17 16.85
N GLU A 466 16.07 12.80 15.74
CA GLU A 466 15.17 13.03 14.60
C GLU A 466 15.73 12.42 13.32
N ILE A 467 14.86 11.78 12.55
CA ILE A 467 15.15 11.32 11.18
C ILE A 467 14.65 12.39 10.22
N ARG A 468 15.51 12.84 9.32
CA ARG A 468 15.21 13.89 8.32
C ARG A 468 15.59 13.41 6.93
N ILE A 469 14.75 13.71 5.95
CA ILE A 469 14.87 13.18 4.59
C ILE A 469 14.65 14.33 3.61
N GLY A 470 15.57 14.51 2.67
CA GLY A 470 15.43 15.53 1.64
C GLY A 470 16.63 15.60 0.69
N ASN A 471 16.59 16.59 -0.21
CA ASN A 471 17.60 16.76 -1.26
C ASN A 471 18.61 17.87 -0.95
N SER A 472 18.43 18.65 0.12
CA SER A 472 19.34 19.74 0.48
C SER A 472 20.51 19.25 1.33
N LEU A 473 21.71 19.76 1.05
CA LEU A 473 22.89 19.65 1.91
C LEU A 473 23.11 20.87 2.82
N GLU A 474 22.23 21.87 2.75
CA GLU A 474 22.31 23.03 3.63
C GLU A 474 22.28 22.57 5.10
N ASN A 475 23.20 23.11 5.91
CA ASN A 475 23.40 22.69 7.29
C ASN A 475 23.55 21.15 7.41
N ASN A 476 24.34 20.55 6.52
CA ASN A 476 24.54 19.09 6.43
C ASN A 476 23.27 18.27 6.20
N GLY A 477 22.19 18.88 5.71
CA GLY A 477 20.90 18.25 5.49
C GLY A 477 20.00 18.19 6.73
N ILE A 478 20.40 18.81 7.85
CA ILE A 478 19.60 18.88 9.08
C ILE A 478 18.34 19.74 8.88
N ASN A 479 18.34 20.64 7.89
CA ASN A 479 17.17 21.46 7.58
C ASN A 479 16.12 20.71 6.74
N ASN A 480 16.43 19.50 6.26
CA ASN A 480 15.47 18.72 5.49
C ASN A 480 14.23 18.38 6.33
N PRO A 481 13.07 18.16 5.67
CA PRO A 481 11.84 17.76 6.34
C PRO A 481 12.04 16.57 7.28
N ARG A 482 11.37 16.60 8.44
CA ARG A 482 11.45 15.57 9.46
C ARG A 482 10.50 14.42 9.13
N CYS A 483 11.04 13.19 9.03
CA CYS A 483 10.26 11.97 8.94
C CYS A 483 9.69 11.59 10.31
N ALA A 484 10.56 11.44 11.33
CA ALA A 484 10.16 10.92 12.63
C ALA A 484 10.99 11.51 13.77
N VAL A 485 10.41 11.47 14.97
CA VAL A 485 11.12 11.69 16.25
C VAL A 485 11.23 10.34 16.95
N ILE A 486 12.43 10.01 17.39
CA ILE A 486 12.76 8.75 18.05
C ILE A 486 12.50 8.95 19.54
N SER A 487 11.39 8.42 20.05
CA SER A 487 11.08 8.54 21.48
C SER A 487 11.98 7.66 22.33
N ASN A 488 12.16 6.40 21.93
CA ASN A 488 13.01 5.39 22.56
C ASN A 488 13.18 4.22 21.59
N ILE A 489 14.39 3.65 21.49
CA ILE A 489 14.64 2.33 20.91
C ILE A 489 15.34 1.48 21.97
N PRO A 490 14.76 0.35 22.44
CA PRO A 490 15.40 -0.48 23.44
C PRO A 490 16.78 -0.99 23.02
N ALA A 491 17.59 -1.37 24.00
CA ALA A 491 18.96 -1.84 23.76
C ALA A 491 19.01 -2.98 22.73
N GLY A 492 19.75 -2.75 21.65
CA GLY A 492 20.01 -3.73 20.60
C GLY A 492 18.84 -4.01 19.66
N GLU A 493 17.70 -3.35 19.86
CA GLU A 493 16.52 -3.51 19.02
C GLU A 493 16.62 -2.70 17.73
N THR A 494 15.90 -3.17 16.71
CA THR A 494 15.72 -2.45 15.44
C THR A 494 14.31 -1.91 15.35
N HIS A 495 14.18 -0.59 15.21
CA HIS A 495 12.89 0.08 15.05
C HIS A 495 12.70 0.54 13.61
N TYR A 496 11.47 0.41 13.08
CA TYR A 496 11.11 0.79 11.72
C TYR A 496 10.23 2.05 11.74
N PHE A 497 10.67 3.11 11.08
CA PHE A 497 9.98 4.40 10.99
C PHE A 497 9.35 4.55 9.61
N GLN A 498 8.04 4.83 9.59
CA GLN A 498 7.31 5.08 8.35
C GLN A 498 7.49 6.55 7.93
N CYS A 499 8.06 6.76 6.75
CA CYS A 499 8.39 8.08 6.19
C CYS A 499 7.49 8.46 5.00
N ASN A 500 6.38 7.74 4.75
CA ASN A 500 5.31 8.14 3.84
C ASN A 500 5.77 8.58 2.43
N GLU A 501 6.76 7.91 1.85
CA GLU A 501 7.31 8.22 0.52
C GLU A 501 7.90 9.64 0.40
N MET A 502 8.46 10.13 1.50
CA MET A 502 9.27 11.35 1.53
C MET A 502 10.40 11.26 0.50
N GLU A 503 10.52 12.30 -0.31
CA GLU A 503 11.55 12.36 -1.35
C GLU A 503 12.85 12.91 -0.76
N GLY A 504 13.93 12.17 -0.96
CA GLY A 504 15.25 12.59 -0.51
C GLY A 504 16.37 11.75 -1.08
N ARG A 505 17.46 12.43 -1.43
CA ARG A 505 18.79 11.84 -1.66
C ARG A 505 19.55 11.63 -0.34
N TYR A 506 19.30 12.47 0.66
CA TYR A 506 19.97 12.42 1.95
C TYR A 506 19.01 11.95 3.05
N VAL A 507 19.47 11.00 3.85
CA VAL A 507 18.82 10.61 5.12
C VAL A 507 19.76 11.02 6.25
N VAL A 508 19.25 11.84 7.18
CA VAL A 508 20.01 12.41 8.29
C VAL A 508 19.38 11.98 9.61
N VAL A 509 20.20 11.52 10.55
CA VAL A 509 19.83 11.30 11.95
C VAL A 509 20.55 12.33 12.80
N VAL A 510 19.82 13.12 13.57
CA VAL A 510 20.38 14.21 14.40
C VAL A 510 19.79 14.18 15.81
N ILE A 511 20.58 14.46 16.84
CA ILE A 511 20.09 14.67 18.22
C ILE A 511 20.02 16.17 18.50
N PRO A 512 18.88 16.85 18.36
CA PRO A 512 18.80 18.29 18.52
C PRO A 512 18.79 18.75 19.98
N GLY A 513 19.27 19.97 20.22
CA GLY A 513 19.08 20.74 21.45
C GLY A 513 19.99 20.37 22.63
N ARG A 514 20.92 19.42 22.46
CA ARG A 514 21.85 19.03 23.55
C ARG A 514 23.20 18.53 23.05
N ALA A 515 24.16 18.50 23.98
CA ALA A 515 25.46 17.87 23.77
C ALA A 515 25.40 16.37 24.07
N GLU A 516 25.61 15.53 23.08
CA GLU A 516 25.42 14.07 23.19
C GLU A 516 26.37 13.29 22.27
N PHE A 517 26.50 11.98 22.53
CA PHE A 517 27.12 11.04 21.59
C PHE A 517 26.03 10.41 20.71
N LEU A 518 26.21 10.43 19.38
CA LEU A 518 25.37 9.69 18.45
C LEU A 518 26.03 8.36 18.10
N THR A 519 25.30 7.27 18.37
CA THR A 519 25.68 5.89 18.02
C THR A 519 24.52 5.22 17.32
N LEU A 520 24.80 4.70 16.13
CA LEU A 520 23.88 3.96 15.27
C LEU A 520 24.60 2.69 14.85
N CYS A 521 24.00 1.53 15.11
CA CYS A 521 24.59 0.24 14.74
C CYS A 521 24.14 -0.23 13.36
N GLU A 522 22.96 0.20 12.89
CA GLU A 522 22.59 0.03 11.49
C GLU A 522 21.49 1.03 11.14
N VAL A 523 21.53 1.55 9.92
CA VAL A 523 20.56 2.46 9.33
C VAL A 523 20.19 1.92 7.95
N GLU A 524 19.00 1.35 7.84
CA GLU A 524 18.51 0.82 6.57
C GLU A 524 17.48 1.77 5.98
N VAL A 525 17.61 2.06 4.69
CA VAL A 525 16.70 2.96 3.97
C VAL A 525 15.98 2.18 2.88
N TYR A 526 14.65 2.21 2.90
CA TYR A 526 13.80 1.48 1.98
C TYR A 526 12.88 2.43 1.22
N GLY A 527 12.80 2.26 -0.09
CA GLY A 527 12.01 3.12 -0.95
C GLY A 527 12.05 2.71 -2.41
N SER A 528 11.66 3.63 -3.27
CA SER A 528 11.76 3.49 -4.72
C SER A 528 12.49 4.69 -5.32
N PRO A 529 13.17 4.55 -6.46
CA PRO A 529 13.74 5.70 -7.17
C PRO A 529 12.66 6.76 -7.43
N ALA A 530 12.99 8.02 -7.21
CA ALA A 530 12.13 9.12 -7.62
C ALA A 530 12.19 9.26 -9.15
N VAL A 531 11.04 9.52 -9.76
CA VAL A 531 10.96 9.71 -11.22
C VAL A 531 11.27 11.18 -11.55
N ASN A 532 12.29 11.40 -12.38
CA ASN A 532 12.51 12.70 -13.01
C ASN A 532 11.41 12.93 -14.06
N LEU A 533 10.48 13.83 -13.75
CA LEU A 533 9.34 14.17 -14.59
C LEU A 533 9.76 14.84 -15.90
N ALA A 534 10.95 15.45 -15.93
CA ALA A 534 11.44 16.21 -17.09
C ALA A 534 11.80 15.32 -18.28
N LEU A 535 12.17 14.04 -18.05
CA LEU A 535 12.64 13.11 -19.10
C LEU A 535 11.62 12.86 -20.23
N ASN A 536 10.32 12.97 -19.92
CA ASN A 536 9.25 12.81 -20.90
C ASN A 536 8.70 14.15 -21.42
N GLY A 537 9.29 15.26 -20.94
CA GLY A 537 8.88 16.61 -21.29
C GLY A 537 9.39 17.06 -22.66
N VAL A 538 8.98 18.26 -23.07
CA VAL A 538 9.52 18.94 -24.24
C VAL A 538 10.18 20.24 -23.82
N ALA A 539 11.49 20.31 -24.04
CA ALA A 539 12.27 21.49 -23.73
C ALA A 539 12.31 22.50 -24.89
N ALA A 540 12.34 23.79 -24.55
CA ALA A 540 12.53 24.92 -25.46
C ALA A 540 13.38 25.99 -24.77
N GLN A 541 14.05 26.84 -25.54
CA GLN A 541 14.89 27.92 -25.01
C GLN A 541 14.80 29.18 -25.89
N SER A 542 15.22 30.34 -25.36
CA SER A 542 15.08 31.65 -26.00
C SER A 542 15.78 31.75 -27.36
N SER A 543 16.95 31.14 -27.48
CA SER A 543 17.73 31.10 -28.71
C SER A 543 18.70 29.92 -28.68
N LEU A 544 19.22 29.52 -29.84
CA LEU A 544 20.19 28.44 -29.99
C LEU A 544 21.59 29.02 -30.22
N TYR A 545 22.59 28.57 -29.45
CA TYR A 545 24.00 28.83 -29.74
C TYR A 545 24.73 27.54 -30.14
N GLY A 546 25.33 27.55 -31.34
CA GLY A 546 25.95 26.37 -31.91
C GLY A 546 24.91 25.28 -32.20
N ASN A 547 25.19 24.06 -31.72
CA ASN A 547 24.34 22.87 -31.92
C ASN A 547 23.79 22.31 -30.58
N ARG A 548 23.66 23.16 -29.55
CA ARG A 548 23.23 22.74 -28.20
C ARG A 548 21.73 22.96 -27.99
N ASN A 549 20.96 21.88 -28.05
CA ASN A 549 19.51 21.93 -28.02
C ASN A 549 18.99 22.11 -26.59
N ALA A 550 17.77 22.63 -26.46
CA ALA A 550 17.10 22.74 -25.16
C ALA A 550 16.88 21.36 -24.50
N SER A 551 16.73 20.29 -25.30
CA SER A 551 16.56 18.92 -24.82
C SER A 551 17.78 18.37 -24.08
N ASP A 552 18.96 18.95 -24.28
CA ASP A 552 20.22 18.50 -23.68
C ASP A 552 20.26 18.73 -22.16
N ALA A 553 19.24 19.37 -21.56
CA ALA A 553 19.09 19.51 -20.10
C ALA A 553 18.00 18.60 -19.52
N ILE A 554 17.42 17.69 -20.31
CA ILE A 554 16.44 16.70 -19.85
C ILE A 554 16.75 15.33 -20.46
N ASP A 555 18.01 15.08 -20.82
CA ASP A 555 18.44 13.85 -21.47
C ASP A 555 18.82 12.76 -20.46
N GLY A 556 18.82 13.08 -19.16
CA GLY A 556 19.15 12.18 -18.07
C GLY A 556 20.66 12.04 -17.84
N ASP A 557 21.49 12.89 -18.44
CA ASP A 557 22.94 12.90 -18.26
C ASP A 557 23.37 14.19 -17.53
N ARG A 558 24.04 14.04 -16.38
CA ARG A 558 24.55 15.18 -15.60
C ARG A 558 25.95 15.62 -16.04
N THR A 559 26.46 15.16 -17.19
CA THR A 559 27.82 15.45 -17.64
C THR A 559 28.02 16.95 -17.87
N SER A 560 28.69 17.59 -16.92
CA SER A 560 28.78 19.06 -16.86
C SER A 560 29.83 19.69 -17.79
N HIS A 561 30.63 18.87 -18.49
CA HIS A 561 31.62 19.37 -19.44
C HIS A 561 30.95 19.72 -20.77
N TYR A 562 30.93 21.00 -21.14
CA TYR A 562 30.16 21.51 -22.28
C TYR A 562 30.39 20.78 -23.60
N HIS A 563 31.62 20.32 -23.88
CA HIS A 563 31.93 19.62 -25.14
C HIS A 563 31.39 18.19 -25.21
N SER A 564 30.94 17.61 -24.09
CA SER A 564 30.51 16.21 -24.03
C SER A 564 29.18 15.92 -24.74
N GLY A 565 28.30 16.91 -24.92
CA GLY A 565 27.00 16.64 -25.54
C GLY A 565 25.81 17.17 -24.77
N SER A 566 25.89 17.08 -23.45
CA SER A 566 24.75 17.13 -22.51
C SER A 566 24.69 18.47 -21.76
N CYS A 567 24.81 19.58 -22.50
CA CYS A 567 24.53 20.91 -21.94
C CYS A 567 23.87 21.81 -22.98
N THR A 568 22.79 22.47 -22.57
CA THR A 568 22.11 23.52 -23.35
C THR A 568 22.98 24.77 -23.51
N HIS A 569 22.70 25.62 -24.49
CA HIS A 569 23.34 26.94 -24.59
C HIS A 569 22.51 27.92 -25.42
N THR A 570 22.15 29.06 -24.83
CA THR A 570 21.52 30.18 -25.56
C THR A 570 22.57 31.07 -26.21
N GLN A 571 22.17 31.98 -27.09
CA GLN A 571 22.99 33.15 -27.43
C GLN A 571 23.04 34.12 -26.24
N LYS A 572 23.82 35.19 -26.37
CA LYS A 572 23.87 36.27 -25.37
C LYS A 572 22.64 37.17 -25.53
N ASP A 573 21.52 36.70 -25.01
CA ASP A 573 20.23 37.40 -25.10
C ASP A 573 19.98 38.24 -23.86
N THR A 574 19.13 39.25 -23.95
CA THR A 574 18.55 39.89 -22.76
C THR A 574 17.46 38.99 -22.19
N ASN A 575 17.55 38.66 -20.90
CA ASN A 575 16.63 37.75 -20.22
C ASN A 575 16.56 36.35 -20.88
N PRO A 576 17.69 35.64 -21.09
CA PRO A 576 17.69 34.32 -21.69
C PRO A 576 16.90 33.35 -20.80
N TRP A 577 16.17 32.42 -21.43
CA TRP A 577 15.32 31.47 -20.71
C TRP A 577 15.36 30.09 -21.35
N TRP A 578 15.11 29.10 -20.51
CA TRP A 578 14.89 27.70 -20.85
C TRP A 578 13.58 27.25 -20.19
N ARG A 579 12.80 26.40 -20.84
CA ARG A 579 11.53 25.87 -20.34
C ARG A 579 11.38 24.40 -20.72
N VAL A 580 10.82 23.61 -19.82
CA VAL A 580 10.25 22.30 -20.15
C VAL A 580 8.73 22.30 -19.97
N ASP A 581 8.03 21.70 -20.93
CA ASP A 581 6.62 21.32 -20.84
C ASP A 581 6.52 19.86 -20.37
N LEU A 582 6.00 19.64 -19.15
CA LEU A 582 5.84 18.33 -18.54
C LEU A 582 4.67 17.51 -19.11
N ARG A 583 3.96 18.03 -20.11
CA ARG A 583 2.74 17.48 -20.75
C ARG A 583 1.48 17.54 -19.89
N ASP A 584 1.60 17.25 -18.60
CA ASP A 584 0.53 17.37 -17.60
C ASP A 584 0.95 18.27 -16.43
N GLU A 585 -0.02 18.62 -15.58
CA GLU A 585 0.21 19.37 -14.35
C GLU A 585 0.80 18.47 -13.25
N TYR A 586 1.81 18.96 -12.54
CA TYR A 586 2.42 18.27 -11.41
C TYR A 586 2.56 19.18 -10.21
N ARG A 587 2.48 18.61 -9.02
CA ARG A 587 2.95 19.22 -7.76
C ARG A 587 4.46 19.04 -7.69
N VAL A 588 5.20 20.05 -8.12
CA VAL A 588 6.66 20.05 -8.13
C VAL A 588 7.17 20.27 -6.71
N ARG A 589 7.79 19.24 -6.14
CA ARG A 589 8.42 19.30 -4.82
C ARG A 589 9.79 19.91 -4.88
N SER A 590 10.60 19.49 -5.85
CA SER A 590 11.95 20.02 -6.02
C SER A 590 12.38 20.05 -7.49
N VAL A 591 13.29 20.98 -7.78
CA VAL A 591 13.97 21.09 -9.08
C VAL A 591 15.46 21.00 -8.82
N SER A 592 16.18 20.13 -9.52
CA SER A 592 17.64 20.08 -9.49
C SER A 592 18.20 20.74 -10.75
N LEU A 593 19.35 21.41 -10.60
CA LEU A 593 20.07 22.02 -11.72
C LEU A 593 21.54 21.64 -11.64
N THR A 594 22.06 21.07 -12.72
CA THR A 594 23.49 20.81 -12.90
C THR A 594 24.12 21.94 -13.70
N ASN A 595 25.07 22.64 -13.06
CA ASN A 595 25.78 23.75 -13.69
C ASN A 595 26.94 23.26 -14.55
N ARG A 596 27.42 24.12 -15.45
CA ARG A 596 28.58 23.85 -16.29
C ARG A 596 29.85 23.66 -15.45
N GLY A 597 30.66 22.66 -15.81
CA GLY A 597 31.85 22.26 -15.06
C GLY A 597 33.18 22.74 -15.63
N ASP A 598 33.30 22.91 -16.95
CA ASP A 598 34.58 23.24 -17.59
C ASP A 598 34.96 24.73 -17.50
N CYS A 599 33.97 25.63 -17.45
CA CYS A 599 34.18 27.05 -17.22
C CYS A 599 32.89 27.74 -16.83
N CYS A 600 33.04 29.01 -16.45
CA CYS A 600 31.96 29.98 -16.52
C CYS A 600 30.71 29.67 -15.65
N PRO A 601 30.83 29.01 -14.48
CA PRO A 601 29.68 28.66 -13.65
C PRO A 601 28.90 29.88 -13.17
N GLU A 602 29.57 31.03 -13.01
CA GLU A 602 29.01 32.28 -12.50
C GLU A 602 27.93 32.90 -13.41
N ARG A 603 27.81 32.45 -14.67
CA ARG A 603 26.79 32.96 -15.59
C ARG A 603 25.37 32.71 -15.09
N LEU A 604 25.17 31.63 -14.37
CA LEU A 604 23.87 31.22 -13.81
C LEU A 604 23.51 32.01 -12.54
N ASP A 605 24.43 32.80 -11.97
CA ASP A 605 24.21 33.56 -10.74
C ASP A 605 23.11 34.61 -10.93
N GLY A 606 22.08 34.57 -10.09
CA GLY A 606 20.89 35.42 -10.17
C GLY A 606 19.77 34.88 -11.07
N ALA A 607 19.93 33.69 -11.67
CA ALA A 607 18.84 33.04 -12.39
C ALA A 607 17.67 32.68 -11.47
N GLU A 608 16.49 32.48 -12.03
CA GLU A 608 15.26 32.18 -11.31
C GLU A 608 14.59 30.93 -11.87
N ILE A 609 14.09 30.09 -10.97
CA ILE A 609 13.24 28.94 -11.31
C ILE A 609 11.79 29.36 -11.11
N ARG A 610 10.95 29.14 -12.11
CA ARG A 610 9.52 29.51 -12.10
C ARG A 610 8.66 28.34 -12.53
N ILE A 611 7.52 28.16 -11.87
CA ILE A 611 6.66 26.99 -12.04
C ILE A 611 5.21 27.46 -12.15
N GLY A 612 4.49 26.97 -13.15
CA GLY A 612 3.07 27.25 -13.32
C GLY A 612 2.48 26.71 -14.62
N ASN A 613 1.24 27.08 -14.90
CA ASN A 613 0.48 26.58 -16.05
C ASN A 613 0.33 27.61 -17.19
N SER A 614 0.78 28.85 -17.00
CA SER A 614 0.68 29.87 -18.05
C SER A 614 1.86 29.80 -19.01
N LEU A 615 1.59 29.94 -20.31
CA LEU A 615 2.59 30.19 -21.35
C LEU A 615 2.75 31.68 -21.67
N GLU A 616 2.02 32.57 -20.99
CA GLU A 616 2.18 34.01 -21.17
C GLU A 616 3.64 34.40 -20.89
N ASN A 617 4.22 35.21 -21.79
CA ASN A 617 5.63 35.56 -21.77
C ASN A 617 6.54 34.32 -21.64
N ASN A 618 6.24 33.28 -22.41
CA ASN A 618 6.93 31.98 -22.38
C ASN A 618 6.91 31.27 -21.01
N GLY A 619 6.02 31.65 -20.10
CA GLY A 619 5.93 31.12 -18.74
C GLY A 619 6.84 31.82 -17.73
N ILE A 620 7.54 32.89 -18.12
CA ILE A 620 8.40 33.69 -17.22
C ILE A 620 7.55 34.42 -16.15
N ASN A 621 6.27 34.64 -16.40
CA ASN A 621 5.39 35.28 -15.41
C ASN A 621 4.85 34.30 -14.36
N ASN A 622 5.13 32.99 -14.51
CA ASN A 622 4.73 31.99 -13.51
C ASN A 622 5.40 32.26 -12.15
N THR A 623 4.84 31.67 -11.10
CA THR A 623 5.28 31.85 -9.73
C THR A 623 6.73 31.42 -9.56
N ARG A 624 7.53 32.24 -8.87
CA ARG A 624 8.95 31.96 -8.62
C ARG A 624 9.08 30.91 -7.52
N CYS A 625 9.76 29.80 -7.82
CA CYS A 625 10.18 28.80 -6.84
C CYS A 625 11.44 29.27 -6.10
N ALA A 626 12.50 29.62 -6.82
CA ALA A 626 13.80 29.93 -6.23
C ALA A 626 14.57 30.98 -7.04
N VAL A 627 15.52 31.64 -6.36
CA VAL A 627 16.58 32.44 -6.97
C VAL A 627 17.90 31.71 -6.75
N ILE A 628 18.64 31.51 -7.82
CA ILE A 628 19.95 30.84 -7.82
C ILE A 628 20.99 31.88 -7.42
N SER A 629 21.57 31.75 -6.24
CA SER A 629 22.65 32.62 -5.79
C SER A 629 23.99 32.25 -6.45
N ASN A 630 24.35 30.98 -6.37
CA ASN A 630 25.53 30.38 -6.99
C ASN A 630 25.35 28.85 -7.06
N ILE A 631 25.79 28.24 -8.15
CA ILE A 631 26.02 26.79 -8.21
C ILE A 631 27.48 26.59 -8.64
N PRO A 632 28.34 25.92 -7.83
CA PRO A 632 29.73 25.70 -8.20
C PRO A 632 29.88 24.91 -9.51
N ALA A 633 31.06 25.01 -10.11
CA ALA A 633 31.35 24.36 -11.39
C ALA A 633 31.09 22.85 -11.32
N GLY A 634 30.18 22.37 -12.18
CA GLY A 634 29.88 20.95 -12.35
C GLY A 634 29.03 20.31 -11.26
N GLU A 635 28.60 21.10 -10.27
CA GLU A 635 27.75 20.62 -9.18
C GLU A 635 26.27 20.62 -9.56
N THR A 636 25.51 19.74 -8.93
CA THR A 636 24.05 19.71 -8.99
C THR A 636 23.47 20.30 -7.71
N HIS A 637 22.68 21.36 -7.83
CA HIS A 637 22.00 21.98 -6.70
C HIS A 637 20.50 21.69 -6.74
N TYR A 638 19.92 21.33 -5.59
CA TYR A 638 18.49 21.05 -5.44
C TYR A 638 17.75 22.23 -4.81
N PHE A 639 16.67 22.67 -5.44
CA PHE A 639 15.82 23.77 -5.00
C PHE A 639 14.48 23.21 -4.54
N GLN A 640 14.08 23.52 -3.31
CA GLN A 640 12.79 23.12 -2.76
C GLN A 640 11.70 24.07 -3.27
N CYS A 641 10.71 23.52 -3.96
CA CYS A 641 9.60 24.25 -4.56
C CYS A 641 8.26 24.01 -3.84
N ASN A 642 8.25 23.38 -2.66
CA ASN A 642 7.10 23.31 -1.75
C ASN A 642 5.78 22.87 -2.41
N GLU A 643 5.83 21.86 -3.29
CA GLU A 643 4.65 21.33 -4.01
C GLU A 643 3.95 22.34 -4.92
N MET A 644 4.69 23.31 -5.47
CA MET A 644 4.18 24.25 -6.48
C MET A 644 3.59 23.50 -7.67
N GLU A 645 2.36 23.84 -8.04
CA GLU A 645 1.67 23.22 -9.17
C GLU A 645 2.06 23.92 -10.48
N GLY A 646 2.42 23.10 -11.47
CA GLY A 646 2.69 23.61 -12.80
C GLY A 646 2.98 22.51 -13.82
N ARG A 647 2.52 22.75 -15.04
CA ARG A 647 2.91 22.02 -16.24
C ARG A 647 4.24 22.52 -16.82
N TYR A 648 4.55 23.80 -16.63
CA TYR A 648 5.76 24.42 -17.15
C TYR A 648 6.73 24.76 -16.02
N VAL A 649 7.98 24.34 -16.20
CA VAL A 649 9.12 24.78 -15.37
C VAL A 649 10.06 25.61 -16.24
N VAL A 650 10.36 26.83 -15.80
CA VAL A 650 11.15 27.82 -16.54
C VAL A 650 12.35 28.22 -15.71
N VAL A 651 13.53 28.24 -16.33
CA VAL A 651 14.75 28.84 -15.78
C VAL A 651 15.08 30.09 -16.59
N VAL A 652 15.18 31.25 -15.94
CA VAL A 652 15.42 32.55 -16.62
C VAL A 652 16.51 33.33 -15.91
N ILE A 653 17.39 34.02 -16.64
CA ILE A 653 18.36 34.99 -16.07
C ILE A 653 17.81 36.41 -16.28
N PRO A 654 17.13 37.03 -15.30
CA PRO A 654 16.50 38.33 -15.49
C PRO A 654 17.47 39.51 -15.41
N GLY A 655 17.10 40.62 -16.05
CA GLY A 655 17.69 41.94 -15.86
C GLY A 655 19.02 42.19 -16.58
N ARG A 656 19.55 41.22 -17.34
CA ARG A 656 20.82 41.39 -18.07
C ARG A 656 20.90 40.57 -19.36
N ALA A 657 21.87 40.94 -20.20
CA ALA A 657 22.24 40.17 -21.38
C ALA A 657 23.26 39.10 -21.02
N GLU A 658 22.90 37.81 -21.14
CA GLU A 658 23.74 36.70 -20.69
C GLU A 658 23.54 35.44 -21.54
N PHE A 659 24.47 34.48 -21.41
CA PHE A 659 24.28 33.11 -21.92
C PHE A 659 23.66 32.23 -20.82
N LEU A 660 22.58 31.52 -21.13
CA LEU A 660 22.03 30.47 -20.26
C LEU A 660 22.58 29.11 -20.70
N THR A 661 23.22 28.40 -19.78
CA THR A 661 23.73 27.03 -19.95
C THR A 661 23.26 26.21 -18.76
N LEU A 662 22.56 25.12 -19.06
CA LEU A 662 22.09 24.12 -18.10
C LEU A 662 22.54 22.77 -18.61
N CYS A 663 23.23 21.99 -17.78
CA CYS A 663 23.70 20.65 -18.17
C CYS A 663 22.68 19.58 -17.82
N GLU A 664 21.91 19.75 -16.74
CA GLU A 664 20.74 18.89 -16.50
C GLU A 664 19.74 19.64 -15.61
N VAL A 665 18.46 19.44 -15.87
CA VAL A 665 17.32 19.98 -15.12
C VAL A 665 16.40 18.81 -14.77
N GLU A 666 16.39 18.43 -13.50
CA GLU A 666 15.53 17.33 -13.04
C GLU A 666 14.38 17.90 -12.23
N ILE A 667 13.18 17.38 -12.50
CA ILE A 667 11.97 17.86 -11.85
C ILE A 667 11.35 16.70 -11.11
N TYR A 668 11.21 16.87 -9.80
CA TYR A 668 10.64 15.86 -8.94
C TYR A 668 9.36 16.35 -8.28
N GLY A 669 8.35 15.49 -8.31
CA GLY A 669 7.03 15.84 -7.86
C GLY A 669 6.08 14.65 -7.95
N SER A 670 4.80 14.95 -7.84
CA SER A 670 3.73 13.99 -7.99
C SER A 670 2.60 14.59 -8.83
N PRO A 671 1.83 13.78 -9.57
CA PRO A 671 0.58 14.24 -10.13
C PRO A 671 -0.32 14.80 -9.00
N PRO A 672 -1.10 15.86 -9.26
CA PRO A 672 -2.08 16.34 -8.30
C PRO A 672 -3.15 15.25 -8.08
N VAL A 673 -3.61 15.11 -6.83
CA VAL A 673 -4.60 14.09 -6.47
C VAL A 673 -5.99 14.55 -6.88
N ASN A 674 -6.62 13.83 -7.82
CA ASN A 674 -8.02 14.07 -8.18
C ASN A 674 -8.94 13.63 -7.03
N LEU A 675 -9.50 14.61 -6.32
CA LEU A 675 -10.44 14.42 -5.22
C LEU A 675 -11.78 13.82 -5.69
N ALA A 676 -12.13 13.98 -6.96
CA ALA A 676 -13.41 13.56 -7.51
C ALA A 676 -13.54 12.03 -7.65
N LEU A 677 -12.43 11.29 -7.78
CA LEU A 677 -12.41 9.83 -7.94
C LEU A 677 -13.11 9.08 -6.79
N LYS A 678 -13.09 9.65 -5.57
CA LYS A 678 -13.77 9.08 -4.39
C LYS A 678 -15.16 9.65 -4.17
N GLY A 679 -15.58 10.59 -5.02
CA GLY A 679 -16.82 11.31 -4.92
C GLY A 679 -18.02 10.50 -5.42
N LYS A 680 -19.21 11.06 -5.24
CA LYS A 680 -20.45 10.53 -5.83
C LYS A 680 -21.05 11.56 -6.77
N ALA A 681 -21.11 11.22 -8.06
CA ALA A 681 -21.66 12.10 -9.08
C ALA A 681 -23.18 11.93 -9.27
N ALA A 682 -23.85 13.02 -9.64
CA ALA A 682 -25.26 13.09 -10.02
C ALA A 682 -25.45 14.14 -11.14
N GLN A 683 -26.55 14.05 -11.89
CA GLN A 683 -26.85 14.99 -12.98
C GLN A 683 -28.37 15.25 -13.09
N SER A 684 -28.76 16.29 -13.82
CA SER A 684 -30.14 16.80 -13.93
C SER A 684 -31.14 15.77 -14.46
N SER A 685 -30.72 14.92 -15.39
CA SER A 685 -31.59 13.93 -16.04
C SER A 685 -30.84 12.63 -16.34
N SER A 686 -31.54 11.51 -16.19
CA SER A 686 -31.01 10.17 -16.43
C SER A 686 -30.84 9.91 -17.94
N PRO A 687 -29.67 9.42 -18.40
CA PRO A 687 -29.38 9.22 -19.82
C PRO A 687 -30.18 8.05 -20.40
N PHE A 688 -30.26 8.00 -21.74
CA PHE A 688 -30.47 6.74 -22.44
C PHE A 688 -29.14 5.97 -22.50
N GLN A 689 -29.13 4.74 -21.95
CA GLN A 689 -28.07 3.72 -22.03
C GLN A 689 -26.71 4.04 -21.35
N ASN A 690 -25.85 4.95 -21.85
CA ASN A 690 -24.41 4.96 -21.50
C ASN A 690 -23.83 6.21 -20.78
N GLY A 691 -24.47 7.39 -20.86
CA GLY A 691 -23.90 8.65 -20.34
C GLY A 691 -24.10 8.94 -18.84
N ARG A 692 -23.85 7.97 -17.95
CA ARG A 692 -24.13 8.11 -16.49
C ARG A 692 -23.20 9.10 -15.80
N ALA A 693 -23.70 9.84 -14.80
CA ALA A 693 -22.95 10.91 -14.12
C ALA A 693 -21.56 10.52 -13.57
N PHE A 694 -21.37 9.27 -13.10
CA PHE A 694 -20.08 8.83 -12.54
C PHE A 694 -18.96 8.73 -13.57
N LYS A 695 -19.29 8.76 -14.87
CA LYS A 695 -18.33 8.71 -15.96
C LYS A 695 -17.38 9.89 -15.99
N ALA A 696 -17.85 11.06 -15.57
CA ALA A 696 -17.01 12.25 -15.42
C ALA A 696 -16.01 12.17 -14.24
N ILE A 697 -15.98 11.08 -13.47
CA ILE A 697 -15.07 10.90 -12.33
C ILE A 697 -14.50 9.49 -12.28
N ASP A 698 -14.48 8.77 -13.40
CA ASP A 698 -13.97 7.40 -13.46
C ASP A 698 -12.46 7.33 -13.71
N GLY A 699 -11.81 8.49 -13.90
CA GLY A 699 -10.37 8.61 -14.07
C GLY A 699 -9.90 8.39 -15.51
N ASP A 700 -10.83 8.31 -16.46
CA ASP A 700 -10.52 8.11 -17.88
C ASP A 700 -10.95 9.33 -18.72
N ARG A 701 -9.94 10.02 -19.29
CA ARG A 701 -10.13 11.21 -20.12
C ARG A 701 -10.52 10.88 -21.58
N ASP A 702 -10.86 9.63 -21.93
CA ASP A 702 -11.31 9.33 -23.30
C ASP A 702 -12.51 10.21 -23.69
N SER A 703 -12.28 11.03 -24.71
CA SER A 703 -13.22 12.04 -25.16
C SER A 703 -14.18 11.54 -26.24
N HIS A 704 -14.04 10.28 -26.69
CA HIS A 704 -15.00 9.65 -27.60
C HIS A 704 -16.20 9.13 -26.82
N TYR A 705 -17.39 9.65 -27.13
CA TYR A 705 -18.61 9.29 -26.41
C TYR A 705 -18.90 7.78 -26.42
N ASP A 706 -18.63 7.10 -27.54
CA ASP A 706 -18.90 5.66 -27.69
C ASP A 706 -17.90 4.76 -26.96
N SER A 707 -16.75 5.30 -26.54
CA SER A 707 -15.79 4.60 -25.64
C SER A 707 -16.36 4.41 -24.23
N GLY A 708 -17.43 5.14 -23.88
CA GLY A 708 -18.15 4.98 -22.63
C GLY A 708 -17.52 5.70 -21.44
N SER A 709 -16.64 6.68 -21.65
CA SER A 709 -16.08 7.55 -20.58
C SER A 709 -16.80 8.90 -20.43
N CYS A 710 -17.71 9.25 -21.35
CA CYS A 710 -18.40 10.53 -21.28
C CYS A 710 -19.78 10.46 -20.61
N THR A 711 -20.11 11.47 -19.81
CA THR A 711 -21.47 11.72 -19.30
C THR A 711 -22.36 12.32 -20.38
N GLN A 712 -23.68 12.20 -20.24
CA GLN A 712 -24.62 12.99 -21.04
C GLN A 712 -25.96 13.13 -20.33
N THR A 713 -26.47 14.35 -20.18
CA THR A 713 -27.86 14.60 -19.75
C THR A 713 -28.83 14.36 -20.92
N LYS A 714 -30.14 14.40 -20.67
CA LYS A 714 -31.10 14.66 -21.75
C LYS A 714 -30.91 16.11 -22.24
N LYS A 715 -31.65 16.51 -23.28
CA LYS A 715 -31.79 17.93 -23.58
C LYS A 715 -32.80 18.51 -22.59
N ASP A 716 -32.33 19.34 -21.67
CA ASP A 716 -33.13 19.97 -20.62
C ASP A 716 -32.70 21.42 -20.42
N THR A 717 -33.59 22.25 -19.85
CA THR A 717 -33.28 23.65 -19.52
C THR A 717 -32.36 23.69 -18.32
N ASN A 718 -31.26 24.44 -18.40
CA ASN A 718 -30.25 24.53 -17.34
C ASN A 718 -29.68 23.16 -16.89
N PRO A 719 -29.18 22.33 -17.83
CA PRO A 719 -28.65 21.01 -17.49
C PRO A 719 -27.47 21.17 -16.54
N TRP A 720 -27.37 20.26 -15.56
CA TRP A 720 -26.33 20.32 -14.54
C TRP A 720 -25.76 18.94 -14.21
N TRP A 721 -24.50 18.94 -13.81
CA TRP A 721 -23.77 17.82 -13.27
C TRP A 721 -23.13 18.24 -11.94
N ARG A 722 -23.07 17.34 -10.96
CA ARG A 722 -22.49 17.60 -9.64
C ARG A 722 -21.74 16.39 -9.11
N VAL A 723 -20.60 16.62 -8.47
CA VAL A 723 -19.94 15.64 -7.60
C VAL A 723 -20.03 16.04 -6.12
N ASP A 724 -20.36 15.08 -5.26
CA ASP A 724 -20.21 15.15 -3.80
C ASP A 724 -18.85 14.57 -3.40
N LEU A 725 -17.92 15.42 -2.95
CA LEU A 725 -16.56 15.04 -2.56
C LEU A 725 -16.49 14.29 -1.21
N LYS A 726 -17.62 14.09 -0.52
CA LYS A 726 -17.74 13.44 0.81
C LYS A 726 -17.09 14.16 1.99
N GLY A 727 -16.28 15.17 1.73
CA GLY A 727 -15.65 16.04 2.72
C GLY A 727 -15.64 17.48 2.26
N LEU A 728 -15.20 18.35 3.14
CA LEU A 728 -14.99 19.75 2.84
C LEU A 728 -13.55 19.96 2.35
N TYR A 729 -13.41 20.58 1.18
CA TYR A 729 -12.12 20.82 0.57
C TYR A 729 -11.98 22.29 0.20
N ARG A 730 -10.76 22.80 0.29
CA ARG A 730 -10.32 24.02 -0.41
C ARG A 730 -9.97 23.62 -1.82
N VAL A 731 -10.92 23.80 -2.73
CA VAL A 731 -10.75 23.48 -4.15
C VAL A 731 -9.91 24.58 -4.78
N ARG A 732 -8.71 24.21 -5.18
CA ARG A 732 -7.77 25.12 -5.82
C ARG A 732 -8.02 25.23 -7.31
N SER A 733 -8.29 24.10 -7.98
CA SER A 733 -8.59 24.07 -9.40
C SER A 733 -9.55 22.93 -9.75
N VAL A 734 -10.21 23.08 -10.90
CA VAL A 734 -11.06 22.06 -11.52
C VAL A 734 -10.62 21.92 -12.97
N SER A 735 -10.37 20.70 -13.45
CA SER A 735 -10.14 20.43 -14.87
C SER A 735 -11.41 19.83 -15.50
N LEU A 736 -11.62 20.11 -16.78
CA LEU A 736 -12.71 19.55 -17.57
C LEU A 736 -12.19 19.04 -18.90
N THR A 737 -12.46 17.79 -19.23
CA THR A 737 -12.23 17.20 -20.55
C THR A 737 -13.51 17.28 -21.37
N ASN A 738 -13.44 17.97 -22.50
CA ASN A 738 -14.58 18.12 -23.41
C ASN A 738 -14.70 16.94 -24.38
N ARG A 739 -15.87 16.79 -24.98
CA ARG A 739 -16.14 15.76 -25.99
C ARG A 739 -15.27 15.96 -27.24
N GLY A 740 -14.73 14.85 -27.76
CA GLY A 740 -13.76 14.84 -28.86
C GLY A 740 -14.32 14.49 -30.23
N ASP A 741 -15.35 13.63 -30.29
CA ASP A 741 -15.91 13.12 -31.55
C ASP A 741 -16.88 14.09 -32.24
N CYS A 742 -17.58 14.95 -31.48
CA CYS A 742 -18.38 16.04 -32.03
C CYS A 742 -18.83 17.04 -30.95
N CYS A 743 -19.39 18.17 -31.41
CA CYS A 743 -20.15 19.14 -30.62
C CYS A 743 -19.45 19.74 -29.38
N PRO A 744 -18.16 20.10 -29.42
CA PRO A 744 -17.48 20.71 -28.28
C PRO A 744 -18.15 22.03 -27.82
N GLU A 745 -18.79 22.74 -28.74
CA GLU A 745 -19.44 24.04 -28.50
C GLU A 745 -20.64 23.98 -27.54
N ARG A 746 -21.18 22.79 -27.23
CA ARG A 746 -22.31 22.66 -26.30
C ARG A 746 -21.97 23.15 -24.90
N LEU A 747 -20.70 23.02 -24.50
CA LEU A 747 -20.20 23.43 -23.19
C LEU A 747 -19.91 24.93 -23.10
N ASP A 748 -19.97 25.67 -24.22
CA ASP A 748 -19.72 27.10 -24.26
C ASP A 748 -20.75 27.85 -23.42
N GLY A 749 -20.29 28.69 -22.49
CA GLY A 749 -21.11 29.42 -21.52
C GLY A 749 -21.46 28.63 -20.26
N ALA A 750 -21.01 27.38 -20.12
CA ALA A 750 -21.17 26.62 -18.88
C ALA A 750 -20.41 27.28 -17.71
N GLU A 751 -20.87 27.06 -16.49
CA GLU A 751 -20.28 27.61 -15.27
C GLU A 751 -19.85 26.49 -14.31
N ILE A 752 -18.67 26.65 -13.71
CA ILE A 752 -18.20 25.82 -12.60
C ILE A 752 -18.54 26.53 -11.30
N ARG A 753 -19.19 25.83 -10.38
CA ARG A 753 -19.64 26.36 -9.09
C ARG A 753 -19.24 25.45 -7.96
N ILE A 754 -18.79 26.03 -6.84
CA ILE A 754 -18.19 25.32 -5.72
C ILE A 754 -18.81 25.84 -4.43
N GLY A 755 -19.25 24.92 -3.57
CA GLY A 755 -19.79 25.28 -2.27
C GLY A 755 -20.38 24.10 -1.51
N ASN A 756 -21.15 24.43 -0.47
CA ASN A 756 -21.65 23.46 0.51
C ASN A 756 -23.15 23.27 0.47
N SER A 757 -23.87 24.11 -0.28
CA SER A 757 -25.34 24.05 -0.35
C SER A 757 -25.78 23.08 -1.44
N LEU A 758 -26.84 22.32 -1.15
CA LEU A 758 -27.60 21.55 -2.13
C LEU A 758 -28.87 22.28 -2.60
N GLU A 759 -29.14 23.49 -2.11
CA GLU A 759 -30.25 24.30 -2.61
C GLU A 759 -30.13 24.49 -4.12
N ASN A 760 -31.25 24.29 -4.83
CA ASN A 760 -31.28 24.26 -6.28
C ASN A 760 -30.18 23.35 -6.88
N ASN A 761 -30.00 22.17 -6.30
CA ASN A 761 -28.97 21.19 -6.67
C ASN A 761 -27.52 21.69 -6.55
N GLY A 762 -27.27 22.78 -5.81
CA GLY A 762 -25.96 23.41 -5.67
C GLY A 762 -25.60 24.38 -6.80
N ILE A 763 -26.53 24.67 -7.71
CA ILE A 763 -26.36 25.65 -8.79
C ILE A 763 -26.23 27.07 -8.22
N ASN A 764 -26.72 27.32 -7.01
CA ASN A 764 -26.60 28.63 -6.37
C ASN A 764 -25.26 28.83 -5.64
N ASN A 765 -24.39 27.81 -5.59
CA ASN A 765 -23.07 27.94 -4.99
C ASN A 765 -22.21 28.97 -5.75
N SER A 766 -21.17 29.45 -5.08
CA SER A 766 -20.25 30.45 -5.61
C SER A 766 -19.61 29.99 -6.92
N ARG A 767 -19.53 30.89 -7.89
CA ARG A 767 -18.98 30.58 -9.22
C ARG A 767 -17.46 30.66 -9.20
N CYS A 768 -16.80 29.56 -9.57
CA CYS A 768 -15.36 29.50 -9.79
C CYS A 768 -15.01 30.10 -11.16
N ALA A 769 -15.62 29.60 -12.25
CA ALA A 769 -15.27 30.00 -13.60
C ALA A 769 -16.46 29.94 -14.56
N VAL A 770 -16.34 30.66 -15.68
CA VAL A 770 -17.22 30.56 -16.85
C VAL A 770 -16.38 29.97 -17.99
N ILE A 771 -16.91 28.93 -18.61
CA ILE A 771 -16.27 28.20 -19.70
C ILE A 771 -16.58 28.94 -20.99
N SER A 772 -15.59 29.60 -21.58
CA SER A 772 -15.78 30.29 -22.87
C SER A 772 -15.85 29.30 -24.02
N HIS A 773 -14.85 28.42 -24.11
CA HIS A 773 -14.75 27.35 -25.10
C HIS A 773 -13.66 26.37 -24.66
N ILE A 774 -13.89 25.06 -24.85
CA ILE A 774 -12.86 24.02 -24.73
C ILE A 774 -12.85 23.27 -26.07
N PRO A 775 -11.72 23.21 -26.81
CA PRO A 775 -11.67 22.50 -28.08
C PRO A 775 -12.02 21.01 -27.96
N ALA A 776 -12.36 20.39 -29.08
CA ALA A 776 -12.75 18.98 -29.11
C ALA A 776 -11.65 18.08 -28.52
N GLY A 777 -12.00 17.32 -27.48
CA GLY A 777 -11.14 16.33 -26.84
C GLY A 777 -10.06 16.90 -25.92
N GLU A 778 -9.98 18.23 -25.79
CA GLU A 778 -9.00 18.88 -24.92
C GLU A 778 -9.46 18.92 -23.46
N THR A 779 -8.49 18.95 -22.55
CA THR A 779 -8.69 19.18 -21.12
C THR A 779 -8.28 20.60 -20.76
N HIS A 780 -9.17 21.36 -20.15
CA HIS A 780 -8.89 22.72 -19.69
C HIS A 780 -8.95 22.82 -18.17
N TYR A 781 -7.99 23.54 -17.57
CA TYR A 781 -7.88 23.76 -16.13
C TYR A 781 -8.42 25.13 -15.74
N PHE A 782 -9.23 25.17 -14.68
CA PHE A 782 -9.85 26.39 -14.16
C PHE A 782 -9.37 26.62 -12.74
N GLN A 783 -8.75 27.79 -12.51
CA GLN A 783 -8.28 28.18 -11.19
C GLN A 783 -9.46 28.69 -10.35
N CYS A 784 -9.64 28.09 -9.17
CA CYS A 784 -10.75 28.34 -8.26
C CYS A 784 -10.30 28.97 -6.93
N ASN A 785 -9.05 29.43 -6.81
CA ASN A 785 -8.56 30.26 -5.69
C ASN A 785 -8.89 29.72 -4.29
N GLU A 786 -8.71 28.42 -4.08
CA GLU A 786 -8.98 27.73 -2.81
C GLU A 786 -10.43 27.85 -2.29
N MET A 787 -11.40 27.98 -3.19
CA MET A 787 -12.83 28.00 -2.85
C MET A 787 -13.21 26.78 -2.01
N GLU A 788 -13.80 27.03 -0.85
CA GLU A 788 -14.22 25.97 0.07
C GLU A 788 -15.55 25.37 -0.40
N GLY A 789 -15.59 24.05 -0.60
CA GLY A 789 -16.78 23.36 -1.05
C GLY A 789 -16.74 21.85 -0.86
N ARG A 790 -17.90 21.28 -0.54
CA ARG A 790 -18.18 19.83 -0.62
C ARG A 790 -18.66 19.42 -2.01
N TYR A 791 -19.34 20.33 -2.71
CA TYR A 791 -19.92 20.09 -4.02
C TYR A 791 -19.23 20.92 -5.08
N VAL A 792 -18.88 20.27 -6.19
CA VAL A 792 -18.50 20.93 -7.45
C VAL A 792 -19.60 20.67 -8.45
N VAL A 793 -20.13 21.73 -9.05
CA VAL A 793 -21.27 21.72 -9.98
C VAL A 793 -20.83 22.34 -11.30
N VAL A 794 -21.16 21.68 -12.40
CA VAL A 794 -21.07 22.24 -13.75
C VAL A 794 -22.49 22.41 -14.27
N VAL A 795 -22.84 23.61 -14.73
CA VAL A 795 -24.20 23.95 -15.20
C VAL A 795 -24.13 24.78 -16.48
N ILE A 796 -25.03 24.54 -17.44
CA ILE A 796 -25.20 25.42 -18.62
C ILE A 796 -26.40 26.34 -18.36
N PRO A 797 -26.23 27.59 -17.93
CA PRO A 797 -27.36 28.47 -17.62
C PRO A 797 -28.02 29.05 -18.87
N GLY A 798 -29.32 29.33 -18.78
CA GLY A 798 -30.08 30.18 -19.69
C GLY A 798 -30.55 29.54 -21.00
N ARG A 799 -30.31 28.24 -21.23
CA ARG A 799 -30.77 27.53 -22.43
C ARG A 799 -31.07 26.05 -22.22
N GLU A 800 -31.80 25.48 -23.17
CA GLU A 800 -31.94 24.02 -23.30
C GLU A 800 -30.74 23.44 -24.05
N GLU A 801 -30.01 22.54 -23.40
CA GLU A 801 -28.84 21.91 -24.01
C GLU A 801 -28.58 20.51 -23.46
N PHE A 802 -27.72 19.75 -24.12
CA PHE A 802 -27.10 18.55 -23.53
C PHE A 802 -25.83 18.94 -22.77
N LEU A 803 -25.70 18.52 -21.52
CA LEU A 803 -24.43 18.60 -20.79
C LEU A 803 -23.68 17.27 -20.94
N THR A 804 -22.52 17.33 -21.60
CA THR A 804 -21.59 16.22 -21.75
C THR A 804 -20.22 16.63 -21.21
N LEU A 805 -19.72 15.83 -20.28
CA LEU A 805 -18.40 15.97 -19.65
C LEU A 805 -17.72 14.61 -19.74
N CYS A 806 -16.52 14.56 -20.31
CA CYS A 806 -15.76 13.32 -20.45
C CYS A 806 -14.85 13.04 -19.27
N GLU A 807 -14.38 14.08 -18.58
CA GLU A 807 -13.77 13.92 -17.26
C GLU A 807 -13.84 15.26 -16.51
N VAL A 808 -14.01 15.19 -15.19
CA VAL A 808 -14.03 16.32 -14.27
C VAL A 808 -13.12 15.99 -13.09
N GLU A 809 -11.95 16.63 -13.05
CA GLU A 809 -10.99 16.40 -11.99
C GLU A 809 -11.01 17.60 -11.04
N VAL A 810 -11.01 17.30 -9.73
CA VAL A 810 -11.07 18.34 -8.70
C VAL A 810 -9.79 18.27 -7.88
N TYR A 811 -9.07 19.38 -7.82
CA TYR A 811 -7.81 19.46 -7.10
C TYR A 811 -7.90 20.47 -5.97
N GLY A 812 -7.37 20.07 -4.81
CA GLY A 812 -7.44 20.89 -3.62
C GLY A 812 -6.78 20.24 -2.42
N SER A 813 -7.10 20.76 -1.24
CA SER A 813 -6.67 20.20 0.04
C SER A 813 -7.87 20.04 0.99
N PRO A 814 -7.90 19.00 1.83
CA PRO A 814 -8.92 18.86 2.84
C PRO A 814 -8.84 20.03 3.83
N THR A 815 -10.00 20.55 4.25
CA THR A 815 -10.03 21.59 5.28
C THR A 815 -9.79 20.98 6.66
N VAL A 816 -8.95 21.63 7.47
CA VAL A 816 -8.63 21.15 8.82
C VAL A 816 -9.81 21.36 9.76
N ASN A 817 -10.32 20.29 10.38
CA ASN A 817 -11.28 20.38 11.48
C ASN A 817 -10.57 20.86 12.76
N LEU A 818 -10.82 22.11 13.14
CA LEU A 818 -10.26 22.75 14.33
C LEU A 818 -10.76 22.11 15.65
N ALA A 819 -11.89 21.42 15.61
CA ALA A 819 -12.51 20.84 16.81
C ALA A 819 -11.75 19.62 17.34
N LEU A 820 -11.00 18.88 16.51
CA LEU A 820 -10.26 17.66 16.89
C LEU A 820 -9.29 17.87 18.06
N ASN A 821 -8.71 19.06 18.17
CA ASN A 821 -7.77 19.41 19.25
C ASN A 821 -8.45 20.19 20.40
N GLY A 822 -9.76 20.41 20.29
CA GLY A 822 -10.54 21.19 21.23
C GLY A 822 -10.82 20.44 22.54
N VAL A 823 -11.46 21.13 23.47
CA VAL A 823 -11.98 20.53 24.71
C VAL A 823 -13.48 20.72 24.74
N ALA A 824 -14.22 19.61 24.65
CA ALA A 824 -15.68 19.62 24.62
C ALA A 824 -16.30 19.48 26.02
N ALA A 825 -17.45 20.13 26.22
CA ALA A 825 -18.27 20.06 27.43
C ALA A 825 -19.76 20.10 27.05
N GLN A 826 -20.63 19.55 27.92
CA GLN A 826 -22.08 19.53 27.70
C GLN A 826 -22.84 19.77 29.00
N SER A 827 -24.13 20.13 28.90
CA SER A 827 -24.99 20.48 30.04
C SER A 827 -25.17 19.35 31.04
N SER A 828 -25.25 18.11 30.55
CA SER A 828 -25.36 16.91 31.38
C SER A 828 -24.89 15.68 30.61
N LEU A 829 -24.55 14.62 31.33
CA LEU A 829 -24.14 13.34 30.77
C LEU A 829 -25.29 12.34 30.83
N TYR A 830 -25.62 11.69 29.71
CA TYR A 830 -26.53 10.54 29.67
C TYR A 830 -25.76 9.25 29.33
N GLY A 831 -25.68 8.33 30.30
CA GLY A 831 -24.90 7.10 30.17
C GLY A 831 -23.40 7.38 30.09
N ASN A 832 -22.71 6.76 29.14
CA ASN A 832 -21.28 6.92 28.90
C ASN A 832 -20.98 7.76 27.62
N ARG A 833 -21.88 8.69 27.25
CA ARG A 833 -21.77 9.49 26.01
C ARG A 833 -21.11 10.84 26.27
N ASN A 834 -19.80 10.91 26.11
CA ASN A 834 -19.02 12.08 26.47
C ASN A 834 -19.16 13.19 25.45
N ALA A 835 -18.99 14.44 25.88
CA ALA A 835 -18.99 15.59 24.99
C ALA A 835 -17.90 15.51 23.91
N SER A 836 -16.79 14.83 24.19
CA SER A 836 -15.68 14.61 23.27
C SER A 836 -16.02 13.70 22.09
N ASP A 837 -17.05 12.86 22.22
CA ASP A 837 -17.47 11.92 21.17
C ASP A 837 -17.97 12.68 19.93
N ALA A 838 -18.32 13.96 20.07
CA ALA A 838 -18.75 14.80 18.96
C ALA A 838 -17.60 15.58 18.29
N ILE A 839 -16.33 15.36 18.66
CA ILE A 839 -15.15 16.02 18.08
C ILE A 839 -13.99 15.03 17.87
N ASP A 840 -14.28 13.73 17.78
CA ASP A 840 -13.27 12.69 17.65
C ASP A 840 -12.92 12.39 16.17
N GLY A 841 -13.64 13.01 15.24
CA GLY A 841 -13.49 12.82 13.80
C GLY A 841 -14.26 11.61 13.26
N ASP A 842 -14.99 10.88 14.09
CA ASP A 842 -15.84 9.77 13.67
C ASP A 842 -17.22 10.28 13.24
N ARG A 843 -17.45 10.34 11.93
CA ARG A 843 -18.75 10.73 11.36
C ARG A 843 -19.80 9.61 11.41
N THR A 844 -19.53 8.48 12.07
CA THR A 844 -20.55 7.42 12.17
C THR A 844 -21.77 7.96 12.90
N SER A 845 -22.95 7.81 12.30
CA SER A 845 -24.20 8.31 12.88
C SER A 845 -24.86 7.30 13.83
N HIS A 846 -24.12 6.29 14.29
CA HIS A 846 -24.64 5.28 15.19
C HIS A 846 -24.69 5.85 16.61
N TYR A 847 -25.73 5.58 17.39
CA TYR A 847 -25.82 6.07 18.77
C TYR A 847 -24.59 5.76 19.65
N GLY A 848 -23.82 4.71 19.26
CA GLY A 848 -22.52 4.34 19.81
C GLY A 848 -21.46 5.44 19.84
N SER A 849 -21.47 6.36 18.88
CA SER A 849 -20.43 7.37 18.65
C SER A 849 -20.91 8.79 18.96
N CYS A 850 -22.19 8.99 19.30
CA CYS A 850 -22.74 10.34 19.50
C CYS A 850 -22.68 10.79 20.96
N THR A 851 -22.42 12.08 21.20
CA THR A 851 -22.65 12.69 22.51
C THR A 851 -24.16 12.74 22.80
N HIS A 852 -24.56 12.65 24.08
CA HIS A 852 -25.97 12.68 24.45
C HIS A 852 -26.17 13.27 25.85
N THR A 853 -26.97 14.34 25.94
CA THR A 853 -27.35 14.93 27.22
C THR A 853 -28.52 14.19 27.87
N GLN A 854 -28.80 14.45 29.14
CA GLN A 854 -30.11 14.17 29.72
C GLN A 854 -31.17 15.10 29.12
N LYS A 855 -32.44 14.88 29.46
CA LYS A 855 -33.52 15.78 29.07
C LYS A 855 -33.48 17.03 29.94
N ASP A 856 -32.68 18.00 29.54
CA ASP A 856 -32.46 19.24 30.29
C ASP A 856 -33.33 20.36 29.72
N THR A 857 -33.61 21.38 30.53
CA THR A 857 -34.13 22.66 30.01
C THR A 857 -32.98 23.45 29.39
N ASN A 858 -33.09 23.83 28.13
CA ASN A 858 -32.03 24.49 27.36
C ASN A 858 -30.72 23.66 27.27
N PRO A 859 -30.75 22.40 26.82
CA PRO A 859 -29.56 21.57 26.75
C PRO A 859 -28.54 22.21 25.81
N TRP A 860 -27.26 22.10 26.15
CA TRP A 860 -26.18 22.71 25.38
C TRP A 860 -24.94 21.80 25.32
N TRP A 861 -24.21 21.95 24.22
CA TRP A 861 -22.90 21.36 23.98
C TRP A 861 -21.96 22.47 23.50
N ARG A 862 -20.69 22.42 23.92
CA ARG A 862 -19.67 23.42 23.56
C ARG A 862 -18.33 22.75 23.31
N VAL A 863 -17.55 23.33 22.40
CA VAL A 863 -16.10 23.09 22.32
C VAL A 863 -15.31 24.38 22.52
N ASP A 864 -14.21 24.26 23.27
CA ASP A 864 -13.13 25.25 23.37
C ASP A 864 -12.04 24.92 22.34
N LEU A 865 -11.85 25.79 21.35
CA LEU A 865 -10.84 25.63 20.29
C LEU A 865 -9.40 25.92 20.76
N ARG A 866 -9.21 26.29 22.02
CA ARG A 866 -7.95 26.69 22.69
C ARG A 866 -7.35 28.02 22.23
N ASP A 867 -7.64 28.46 21.00
CA ASP A 867 -7.23 29.75 20.42
C ASP A 867 -8.41 30.47 19.75
N GLU A 868 -8.20 31.74 19.37
CA GLU A 868 -9.19 32.53 18.63
C GLU A 868 -9.11 32.28 17.12
N TYR A 869 -10.25 31.97 16.52
CA TYR A 869 -10.36 31.71 15.08
C TYR A 869 -11.42 32.59 14.45
N ARG A 870 -11.23 32.87 13.15
CA ARG A 870 -12.30 33.31 12.24
C ARG A 870 -12.99 32.07 11.71
N VAL A 871 -14.11 31.71 12.34
CA VAL A 871 -14.87 30.51 11.99
C VAL A 871 -15.69 30.78 10.73
N ARG A 872 -15.38 30.02 9.67
CA ARG A 872 -16.04 30.12 8.36
C ARG A 872 -17.23 29.17 8.26
N THR A 873 -17.02 27.91 8.62
CA THR A 873 -18.01 26.85 8.48
C THR A 873 -18.08 26.01 9.75
N VAL A 874 -19.29 25.66 10.19
CA VAL A 874 -19.54 24.64 11.23
C VAL A 874 -20.36 23.53 10.59
N SER A 875 -19.95 22.27 10.71
CA SER A 875 -20.75 21.12 10.27
C SER A 875 -21.28 20.36 11.48
N LEU A 876 -22.48 19.80 11.36
CA LEU A 876 -23.12 18.96 12.37
C LEU A 876 -23.64 17.68 11.74
N THR A 877 -23.24 16.53 12.29
CA THR A 877 -23.77 15.21 11.93
C THR A 877 -24.85 14.80 12.92
N ASN A 878 -26.06 14.57 12.40
CA ASN A 878 -27.19 14.14 13.22
C ASN A 878 -27.20 12.62 13.42
N ARG A 879 -27.92 12.18 14.45
CA ARG A 879 -28.14 10.77 14.78
C ARG A 879 -28.87 10.03 13.66
N GLY A 880 -28.43 8.81 13.36
CA GLY A 880 -28.88 8.05 12.19
C GLY A 880 -29.96 7.00 12.42
N ASP A 881 -30.14 6.52 13.65
CA ASP A 881 -31.07 5.43 13.97
C ASP A 881 -32.47 5.89 14.37
N CYS A 882 -32.63 7.08 14.97
CA CYS A 882 -33.94 7.67 15.26
C CYS A 882 -33.85 9.17 15.56
N CYS A 883 -35.04 9.76 15.65
CA CYS A 883 -35.28 11.00 16.38
C CYS A 883 -34.53 12.25 15.86
N PRO A 884 -34.35 12.41 14.53
CA PRO A 884 -33.59 13.54 13.96
C PRO A 884 -34.18 14.91 14.31
N GLU A 885 -35.50 14.97 14.53
CA GLU A 885 -36.27 16.19 14.82
C GLU A 885 -35.89 16.86 16.15
N ARG A 886 -35.15 16.19 17.03
CA ARG A 886 -34.75 16.76 18.34
C ARG A 886 -33.86 17.99 18.19
N LEU A 887 -33.05 18.04 17.13
CA LEU A 887 -32.18 19.18 16.81
C LEU A 887 -32.94 20.35 16.17
N ASP A 888 -34.21 20.19 15.79
CA ASP A 888 -34.97 21.24 15.12
C ASP A 888 -35.19 22.43 16.06
N GLY A 889 -34.75 23.61 15.64
CA GLY A 889 -34.75 24.84 16.43
C GLY A 889 -33.51 25.05 17.30
N ALA A 890 -32.52 24.15 17.25
CA ALA A 890 -31.23 24.38 17.91
C ALA A 890 -30.48 25.56 17.26
N GLU A 891 -29.58 26.18 18.02
CA GLU A 891 -28.80 27.35 17.59
C GLU A 891 -27.32 27.06 17.68
N ILE A 892 -26.57 27.44 16.65
CA ILE A 892 -25.10 27.47 16.64
C ILE A 892 -24.66 28.88 17.00
N ARG A 893 -23.80 29.01 18.02
CA ARG A 893 -23.32 30.29 18.54
C ARG A 893 -21.80 30.29 18.64
N ILE A 894 -21.18 31.41 18.29
CA ILE A 894 -19.72 31.56 18.18
C ILE A 894 -19.30 32.85 18.86
N GLY A 895 -18.28 32.78 19.71
CA GLY A 895 -17.69 33.96 20.36
C GLY A 895 -16.59 33.63 21.36
N ASN A 896 -16.11 34.66 22.04
CA ASN A 896 -15.02 34.56 23.02
C ASN A 896 -15.52 34.52 24.48
N SER A 897 -16.81 34.75 24.73
CA SER A 897 -17.34 34.73 26.09
C SER A 897 -17.67 33.31 26.53
N LEU A 898 -17.27 32.97 27.75
CA LEU A 898 -17.70 31.74 28.45
C LEU A 898 -18.90 32.01 29.39
N GLU A 899 -19.36 33.25 29.48
CA GLU A 899 -20.53 33.60 30.28
C GLU A 899 -21.75 32.79 29.84
N ASN A 900 -22.50 32.26 30.82
CA ASN A 900 -23.61 31.34 30.59
C ASN A 900 -23.22 30.20 29.63
N ASN A 901 -22.04 29.60 29.85
CA ASN A 901 -21.51 28.53 29.01
C ASN A 901 -21.31 28.89 27.53
N GLY A 902 -21.21 30.18 27.20
CA GLY A 902 -21.10 30.67 25.83
C GLY A 902 -22.44 30.70 25.07
N ILE A 903 -23.56 30.42 25.72
CA ILE A 903 -24.91 30.48 25.13
C ILE A 903 -25.28 31.92 24.75
N ASN A 904 -24.67 32.93 25.39
CA ASN A 904 -24.91 34.33 25.06
C ASN A 904 -24.09 34.83 23.86
N ASN A 905 -23.18 34.00 23.32
CA ASN A 905 -22.40 34.37 22.14
C ASN A 905 -23.28 34.60 20.91
N THR A 906 -22.70 35.29 19.92
CA THR A 906 -23.38 35.67 18.68
C THR A 906 -23.86 34.43 17.94
N ARG A 907 -25.10 34.47 17.47
CA ARG A 907 -25.72 33.37 16.71
C ARG A 907 -25.15 33.33 15.29
N CYS A 908 -24.57 32.19 14.92
CA CYS A 908 -24.21 31.87 13.54
C CYS A 908 -25.44 31.38 12.77
N ALA A 909 -26.13 30.36 13.27
CA ALA A 909 -27.23 29.72 12.54
C ALA A 909 -28.32 29.17 13.47
N VAL A 910 -29.52 28.97 12.92
CA VAL A 910 -30.60 28.19 13.52
C VAL A 910 -30.79 26.93 12.68
N ILE A 911 -30.81 25.77 13.33
CA ILE A 911 -31.02 24.48 12.68
C ILE A 911 -32.52 24.33 12.41
N SER A 912 -32.91 24.31 11.14
CA SER A 912 -34.30 24.04 10.76
C SER A 912 -34.61 22.54 10.89
N HIS A 913 -33.82 21.72 10.20
CA HIS A 913 -33.87 20.26 10.24
C HIS A 913 -32.58 19.66 9.67
N ILE A 914 -32.07 18.58 10.26
CA ILE A 914 -31.00 17.75 9.69
C ILE A 914 -31.52 16.31 9.62
N PRO A 915 -31.63 15.69 8.43
CA PRO A 915 -32.11 14.32 8.32
C PRO A 915 -31.26 13.31 9.13
N ALA A 916 -31.87 12.16 9.47
CA ALA A 916 -31.18 11.14 10.24
C ALA A 916 -29.90 10.66 9.52
N GLY A 917 -28.78 10.77 10.22
CA GLY A 917 -27.47 10.32 9.75
C GLY A 917 -26.79 11.22 8.72
N GLU A 918 -27.40 12.37 8.40
CA GLU A 918 -26.81 13.34 7.48
C GLU A 918 -25.97 14.39 8.22
N THR A 919 -24.99 14.93 7.51
CA THR A 919 -24.16 16.06 7.95
C THR A 919 -24.59 17.33 7.22
N HIS A 920 -24.95 18.37 7.98
CA HIS A 920 -25.28 19.68 7.43
C HIS A 920 -24.16 20.69 7.70
N TYR A 921 -23.87 21.58 6.74
CA TYR A 921 -22.82 22.59 6.82
C TYR A 921 -23.45 23.99 6.95
N PHE A 922 -23.06 24.74 7.97
CA PHE A 922 -23.55 26.07 8.28
C PHE A 922 -22.46 27.10 8.02
N GLN A 923 -22.79 28.13 7.22
CA GLN A 923 -21.88 29.23 6.91
C GLN A 923 -21.95 30.29 8.01
N CYS A 924 -20.83 30.51 8.69
CA CYS A 924 -20.69 31.44 9.81
C CYS A 924 -19.91 32.71 9.46
N ASN A 925 -19.64 32.97 8.18
CA ASN A 925 -19.15 34.27 7.66
C ASN A 925 -17.95 34.87 8.43
N GLU A 926 -16.94 34.05 8.74
CA GLU A 926 -15.74 34.47 9.48
C GLU A 926 -15.99 35.01 10.90
N MET A 927 -17.07 34.58 11.56
CA MET A 927 -17.34 34.96 12.96
C MET A 927 -16.14 34.64 13.87
N GLU A 928 -15.69 35.64 14.61
CA GLU A 928 -14.57 35.49 15.53
C GLU A 928 -15.01 34.81 16.82
N GLY A 929 -14.35 33.71 17.18
CA GLY A 929 -14.63 33.01 18.42
C GLY A 929 -13.64 31.91 18.77
N ARG A 930 -13.37 31.77 20.06
CA ARG A 930 -12.72 30.61 20.69
C ARG A 930 -13.71 29.50 21.03
N TYR A 931 -14.96 29.84 21.31
CA TYR A 931 -16.00 28.91 21.72
C TYR A 931 -17.06 28.76 20.63
N VAL A 932 -17.40 27.52 20.31
CA VAL A 932 -18.55 27.17 19.47
C VAL A 932 -19.53 26.37 20.32
N VAL A 933 -20.80 26.81 20.34
CA VAL A 933 -21.86 26.27 21.20
C VAL A 933 -23.05 25.86 20.34
N VAL A 934 -23.58 24.67 20.58
CA VAL A 934 -24.88 24.21 20.07
C VAL A 934 -25.84 24.14 21.25
N VAL A 935 -26.98 24.83 21.16
CA VAL A 935 -27.97 24.93 22.25
C VAL A 935 -29.39 24.78 21.71
N ILE A 936 -30.28 24.09 22.43
CA ILE A 936 -31.72 24.04 22.11
C ILE A 936 -32.47 24.99 23.05
N PRO A 937 -32.75 26.25 22.68
CA PRO A 937 -33.39 27.19 23.59
C PRO A 937 -34.90 26.97 23.72
N GLY A 938 -35.45 27.36 24.87
CA GLY A 938 -36.89 27.51 25.12
C GLY A 938 -37.65 26.21 25.42
N ARG A 939 -36.99 25.05 25.48
CA ARG A 939 -37.65 23.78 25.83
C ARG A 939 -36.77 22.77 26.55
N ALA A 940 -37.42 21.80 27.18
CA ALA A 940 -36.75 20.64 27.77
C ALA A 940 -36.61 19.52 26.73
N GLU A 941 -35.37 19.18 26.36
CA GLU A 941 -35.08 18.26 25.25
C GLU A 941 -33.76 17.50 25.48
N TRP A 942 -33.54 16.41 24.75
CA TRP A 942 -32.23 15.75 24.64
C TRP A 942 -31.42 16.36 23.50
N LEU A 943 -30.18 16.78 23.77
CA LEU A 943 -29.23 17.19 22.73
C LEU A 943 -28.34 16.00 22.37
N THR A 944 -28.35 15.61 21.08
CA THR A 944 -27.52 14.53 20.54
C THR A 944 -26.78 15.03 19.31
N LEU A 945 -25.45 14.90 19.31
CA LEU A 945 -24.60 15.29 18.18
C LEU A 945 -23.63 14.14 17.93
N CYS A 946 -23.53 13.68 16.68
CA CYS A 946 -22.63 12.57 16.36
C CYS A 946 -21.24 13.04 15.94
N GLU A 947 -21.16 14.19 15.28
CA GLU A 947 -19.88 14.85 15.01
C GLU A 947 -20.13 16.34 14.79
N VAL A 948 -19.21 17.18 15.27
CA VAL A 948 -19.19 18.63 15.14
C VAL A 948 -17.83 19.04 14.60
N GLU A 949 -17.80 19.54 13.37
CA GLU A 949 -16.56 19.97 12.74
C GLU A 949 -16.55 21.49 12.57
N ILE A 950 -15.41 22.10 12.85
CA ILE A 950 -15.25 23.55 12.82
C ILE A 950 -14.12 23.91 11.88
N TYR A 951 -14.41 24.76 10.91
CA TYR A 951 -13.46 25.17 9.87
C TYR A 951 -13.28 26.68 9.90
N GLY A 952 -12.03 27.13 9.92
CA GLY A 952 -11.71 28.55 10.07
C GLY A 952 -10.23 28.85 9.83
N SER A 953 -9.80 30.06 10.18
CA SER A 953 -8.41 30.47 10.16
C SER A 953 -8.00 31.11 11.49
N PRO A 954 -6.73 30.96 11.94
CA PRO A 954 -6.26 31.62 13.15
C PRO A 954 -6.35 33.14 13.05
N LYS A 955 -6.75 33.80 14.14
CA LYS A 955 -6.76 35.26 14.21
C LYS A 955 -5.31 35.79 14.24
N GLY A 956 -4.93 36.63 13.27
CA GLY A 956 -3.66 37.38 13.28
C GLY A 956 -2.56 36.95 12.29
N LYS A 957 -2.78 35.96 11.42
CA LYS A 957 -1.89 35.70 10.27
C LYS A 957 -2.51 36.24 8.97
N PRO A 958 -1.78 36.97 8.12
CA PRO A 958 -2.29 37.34 6.79
C PRO A 958 -2.55 36.08 5.97
N MET A 959 -3.61 36.08 5.15
CA MET A 959 -3.72 35.10 4.06
C MET A 959 -2.56 35.36 3.08
N LEU A 960 -1.73 34.34 2.85
CA LEU A 960 -0.70 34.34 1.81
C LEU A 960 -1.32 33.92 0.48
#